data_AF-A0A847PXE7-F1
#
_entry.id   AF-A0A847PXE7-F1
#
_cell.length_a   1.000
_cell.length_b   1.000
_cell.length_c   1.000
_cell.angle_alpha   90.00
_cell.angle_beta   90.00
_cell.angle_gamma   90.00
#
_symmetry.space_group_name_H-M   'P 1'
#
loop_
_entity.id
_entity.type
_entity.pdbx_description
1 polymer ?
#
loop_
_entity_poly.entity_id
_entity_poly.type
_entity_poly.pdbx_seq_one_letter_code
_entity_poly.pdbx_strand_id
1 'polypeptide(L)'
;MRLLGNPAALPGRLPGAFTGLVGGLTVFLAWRLLGLPLPGTLGRLVPLAWLLAGAVSPGARRWRCSLAFLAVFVVTGAAWPLGRAVLLASMSAAAAGVLTLLEPDGSSRRSAATALLPLAPLVIMLVPFTGDEPYYAAVAGSIVQDGDLDASDDLRQYDPVATVSPEIADAQGLSHFQPAFPLLILPGVLLGLPGFRIAALIVTAVSASLVALMLSRERTGEHGRAAVLSVLLLPGAAVAGLAYPDFAAAGLVALGAFLSSRGRFVPVILCALALALLKLRFAAAGAGLALASLSMMSSRRRLAWMAAGLVVLAGILLADRAVLGGRLFWMRYGNVESLAVVWHRTVATLPDIVMAPLWMLLDQETGLLWRAPWLLPAAFGLAHSLRRSALARPLVLSSAAYLAVLVLWQPLDWHSCPTPWGRPFMPLLPLFALGMAHALSSGRGGGFIALSALASGACFVMPDLRFNYLDGTDRILEWVAGARGAGAGALLPSMLRPDAVATAGWAAAWAVSAVLYGRGREGASLAVPPLALVLFASLQPAVPTAWEAEDLPPSGRVGCSIYPASPDPRERMAFEGSRELMLRLSEPGDAVLLPAPPGGGPEFELRLHLRALTHGEPLGLSARCGESAARMLLSTGMREPPRWVRAVRRGETGRNPEPGNLRDTTVVVTLAARPGEVTCIFPSEPLPARDLEGIYLDRIEVRR
;
A
#
# COMPACT_ATOMS: atom_id res chain seq x y z
N MET A 1 -20.18 47.04 -36.25
CA MET A 1 -20.59 45.63 -36.35
C MET A 1 -19.74 44.80 -35.38
N ARG A 2 -19.92 44.65 -34.05
CA ARG A 2 -21.09 44.42 -33.17
C ARG A 2 -22.24 43.65 -33.82
N LEU A 3 -22.58 42.50 -33.21
CA LEU A 3 -23.62 41.52 -33.56
C LEU A 3 -23.14 40.29 -34.35
N LEU A 4 -22.32 39.45 -33.72
CA LEU A 4 -22.54 38.00 -33.79
C LEU A 4 -22.59 37.47 -32.36
N GLY A 5 -23.80 37.07 -31.98
CA GLY A 5 -24.21 36.70 -30.65
C GLY A 5 -23.41 35.53 -30.09
N ASN A 6 -22.98 35.73 -28.86
CA ASN A 6 -22.41 34.74 -27.95
C ASN A 6 -23.37 33.54 -27.87
N PRO A 7 -23.01 32.35 -28.40
CA PRO A 7 -23.88 31.19 -28.30
C PRO A 7 -23.89 30.71 -26.84
N ALA A 8 -25.00 31.01 -26.17
CA ALA A 8 -25.47 30.34 -24.97
C ALA A 8 -24.55 30.41 -23.73
N ALA A 9 -24.62 31.56 -23.04
CA ALA A 9 -24.64 31.57 -21.58
C ALA A 9 -25.98 30.93 -21.10
N LEU A 10 -26.12 29.61 -21.28
CA LEU A 10 -27.10 28.84 -20.53
C LEU A 10 -26.73 28.97 -19.04
N PRO A 11 -27.68 29.18 -18.11
CA PRO A 11 -27.37 29.25 -16.67
C PRO A 11 -26.67 27.95 -16.25
N GLY A 12 -25.34 28.05 -16.11
CA GLY A 12 -24.41 26.92 -16.19
C GLY A 12 -24.28 26.09 -14.92
N ARG A 13 -25.40 25.76 -14.28
CA ARG A 13 -25.46 24.85 -13.14
C ARG A 13 -26.65 23.93 -13.32
N LEU A 14 -26.42 22.73 -13.85
CA LEU A 14 -27.30 21.62 -13.47
C LEU A 14 -27.09 21.43 -11.96
N PRO A 15 -28.15 21.40 -11.15
CA PRO A 15 -27.99 21.17 -9.72
C PRO A 15 -27.26 19.85 -9.53
N GLY A 16 -26.20 19.81 -8.72
CA GLY A 16 -25.53 18.54 -8.40
C GLY A 16 -26.51 17.50 -7.86
N ALA A 17 -27.60 17.95 -7.21
CA ALA A 17 -28.74 17.12 -6.84
C ALA A 17 -29.39 16.39 -8.04
N PHE A 18 -29.59 17.06 -9.17
CA PHE A 18 -30.12 16.45 -10.39
C PHE A 18 -29.11 15.43 -10.96
N THR A 19 -27.83 15.78 -11.01
CA THR A 19 -26.78 14.86 -11.50
C THR A 19 -26.67 13.62 -10.61
N GLY A 20 -26.74 13.81 -9.28
CA GLY A 20 -26.76 12.71 -8.31
C GLY A 20 -27.99 11.82 -8.41
N LEU A 21 -29.18 12.42 -8.61
CA LEU A 21 -30.43 11.70 -8.80
C LEU A 21 -30.42 10.87 -10.10
N VAL A 22 -30.10 11.51 -11.22
CA VAL A 22 -30.05 10.85 -12.54
C VAL A 22 -28.95 9.80 -12.55
N GLY A 23 -27.76 10.13 -12.04
CA GLY A 23 -26.64 9.19 -11.93
C GLY A 23 -27.00 7.98 -11.06
N GLY A 24 -27.55 8.21 -9.87
CA GLY A 24 -27.96 7.13 -8.97
C GLY A 24 -29.03 6.23 -9.57
N LEU A 25 -30.07 6.80 -10.19
CA LEU A 25 -31.13 6.04 -10.85
C LEU A 25 -30.58 5.26 -12.06
N THR A 26 -29.73 5.89 -12.88
CA THR A 26 -29.13 5.25 -14.05
C THR A 26 -28.24 4.09 -13.62
N VAL A 27 -27.38 4.28 -12.62
CA VAL A 27 -26.54 3.20 -12.08
C VAL A 27 -27.40 2.08 -11.54
N PHE A 28 -28.43 2.37 -10.74
CA PHE A 28 -29.33 1.35 -10.19
C PHE A 28 -30.04 0.52 -11.27
N LEU A 29 -30.64 1.20 -12.25
CA LEU A 29 -31.38 0.55 -13.34
C LEU A 29 -30.44 -0.24 -14.24
N ALA A 30 -29.32 0.34 -14.66
CA ALA A 30 -28.36 -0.36 -15.51
C ALA A 30 -27.75 -1.57 -14.80
N TRP A 31 -27.42 -1.47 -13.51
CA TRP A 31 -26.91 -2.61 -12.72
C TRP A 31 -27.89 -3.78 -12.72
N ARG A 32 -29.19 -3.48 -12.55
CA ARG A 32 -30.28 -4.46 -12.56
C ARG A 32 -30.54 -5.05 -13.95
N LEU A 33 -30.69 -4.19 -14.96
CA LEU A 33 -31.07 -4.59 -16.31
C LEU A 33 -29.94 -5.32 -17.05
N LEU A 34 -28.68 -4.93 -16.83
CA LEU A 34 -27.52 -5.56 -17.44
C LEU A 34 -27.06 -6.81 -16.67
N GLY A 35 -27.67 -7.13 -15.52
CA GLY A 35 -27.32 -8.31 -14.73
C GLY A 35 -25.92 -8.27 -14.11
N LEU A 36 -25.43 -7.08 -13.74
CA LEU A 36 -24.11 -6.92 -13.10
C LEU A 36 -24.06 -7.67 -11.75
N PRO A 37 -22.90 -8.23 -11.35
CA PRO A 37 -22.77 -9.03 -10.13
C PRO A 37 -23.01 -8.21 -8.85
N LEU A 38 -23.31 -8.91 -7.75
CA LEU A 38 -23.65 -8.33 -6.44
C LEU A 38 -24.78 -7.27 -6.49
N PRO A 39 -25.92 -7.54 -7.16
CA PRO A 39 -26.99 -6.56 -7.35
C PRO A 39 -27.67 -6.13 -6.04
N GLY A 40 -27.52 -6.91 -4.96
CA GLY A 40 -28.03 -6.58 -3.62
C GLY A 40 -27.14 -5.60 -2.86
N THR A 41 -25.82 -5.70 -3.01
CA THR A 41 -24.85 -4.90 -2.25
C THR A 41 -24.38 -3.71 -3.06
N LEU A 42 -23.55 -3.92 -4.08
CA LEU A 42 -22.98 -2.82 -4.88
C LEU A 42 -24.04 -2.14 -5.75
N GLY A 43 -24.99 -2.92 -6.26
CA GLY A 43 -26.15 -2.40 -6.99
C GLY A 43 -27.10 -1.53 -6.17
N ARG A 44 -26.90 -1.40 -4.84
CA ARG A 44 -27.63 -0.48 -3.96
C ARG A 44 -26.73 0.61 -3.37
N LEU A 45 -25.54 0.24 -2.92
CA LEU A 45 -24.62 1.16 -2.23
C LEU A 45 -24.04 2.21 -3.19
N VAL A 46 -23.67 1.84 -4.42
CA VAL A 46 -23.13 2.80 -5.40
C VAL A 46 -24.19 3.82 -5.83
N PRO A 47 -25.43 3.42 -6.21
CA PRO A 47 -26.52 4.36 -6.42
C PRO A 47 -26.81 5.28 -5.22
N LEU A 48 -26.80 4.73 -4.00
CA LEU A 48 -27.00 5.53 -2.79
C LEU A 48 -25.89 6.58 -2.64
N ALA A 49 -24.63 6.21 -2.91
CA ALA A 49 -23.51 7.14 -2.89
C ALA A 49 -23.68 8.27 -3.92
N TRP A 50 -24.21 8.00 -5.11
CA TRP A 50 -24.57 9.04 -6.09
C TRP A 50 -25.65 10.00 -5.58
N LEU A 51 -26.71 9.48 -4.97
CA LEU A 51 -27.80 10.29 -4.40
C LEU A 51 -27.28 11.20 -3.28
N LEU A 52 -26.52 10.64 -2.35
CA LEU A 52 -25.92 11.39 -1.25
C LEU A 52 -24.92 12.43 -1.77
N ALA A 53 -24.11 12.09 -2.78
CA ALA A 53 -23.17 13.02 -3.38
C ALA A 53 -23.87 14.21 -4.05
N GLY A 54 -24.97 13.98 -4.75
CA GLY A 54 -25.80 15.06 -5.30
C GLY A 54 -26.42 15.95 -4.23
N ALA A 55 -26.85 15.36 -3.11
CA ALA A 55 -27.46 16.09 -1.99
C ALA A 55 -26.45 17.01 -1.28
N VAL A 56 -25.20 16.56 -1.09
CA VAL A 56 -24.16 17.34 -0.40
C VAL A 56 -23.37 18.28 -1.32
N SER A 57 -23.44 18.09 -2.64
CA SER A 57 -22.69 18.88 -3.63
C SER A 57 -23.61 19.54 -4.67
N PRO A 58 -24.56 20.41 -4.28
CA PRO A 58 -25.54 20.99 -5.21
C PRO A 58 -24.94 21.89 -6.31
N GLY A 59 -23.67 22.30 -6.20
CA GLY A 59 -22.98 23.17 -7.18
C GLY A 59 -22.07 22.47 -8.20
N ALA A 60 -21.75 21.18 -8.03
CA ALA A 60 -20.62 20.49 -8.69
C ALA A 60 -20.15 21.01 -10.07
N ARG A 61 -19.00 21.70 -10.10
CA ARG A 61 -18.34 22.29 -11.29
C ARG A 61 -17.98 21.27 -12.36
N ARG A 62 -17.79 20.00 -11.98
CA ARG A 62 -17.37 18.89 -12.85
C ARG A 62 -18.44 17.82 -13.07
N TRP A 63 -19.72 18.18 -13.03
CA TRP A 63 -20.81 17.29 -13.41
C TRP A 63 -20.58 16.58 -14.76
N ARG A 64 -19.93 17.24 -15.72
CA ARG A 64 -19.54 16.64 -17.01
C ARG A 64 -18.59 15.44 -16.87
N CYS A 65 -17.63 15.51 -15.95
CA CYS A 65 -16.73 14.39 -15.67
C CYS A 65 -17.49 13.22 -15.05
N SER A 66 -18.39 13.50 -14.10
CA SER A 66 -19.27 12.47 -13.52
C SER A 66 -20.15 11.81 -14.58
N LEU A 67 -20.74 12.60 -15.49
CA LEU A 67 -21.50 12.06 -16.62
C LEU A 67 -20.64 11.27 -17.61
N ALA A 68 -19.40 11.67 -17.86
CA ALA A 68 -18.47 10.91 -18.68
C ALA A 68 -18.20 9.54 -18.05
N PHE A 69 -17.97 9.48 -16.73
CA PHE A 69 -17.84 8.21 -16.01
C PHE A 69 -19.12 7.39 -16.03
N LEU A 70 -20.29 8.02 -15.91
CA LEU A 70 -21.58 7.34 -16.05
C LEU A 70 -21.75 6.72 -17.44
N ALA A 71 -21.37 7.44 -18.50
CA ALA A 71 -21.40 6.93 -19.87
C ALA A 71 -20.43 5.76 -20.05
N VAL A 72 -19.19 5.88 -19.53
CA VAL A 72 -18.23 4.76 -19.51
C VAL A 72 -18.82 3.56 -18.79
N PHE A 73 -19.42 3.74 -17.62
CA PHE A 73 -20.09 2.68 -16.87
C PHE A 73 -21.23 2.01 -17.65
N VAL A 74 -22.06 2.76 -18.37
CA VAL A 74 -23.15 2.17 -19.18
C VAL A 74 -22.57 1.32 -20.31
N VAL A 75 -21.54 1.81 -21.00
CA VAL A 75 -20.90 1.10 -22.12
C VAL A 75 -20.15 -0.14 -21.63
N THR A 76 -19.27 0.00 -20.63
CA THR A 76 -18.51 -1.13 -20.08
C THR A 76 -19.39 -2.07 -19.27
N GLY A 77 -20.45 -1.55 -18.64
CA GLY A 77 -21.52 -2.34 -18.03
C GLY A 77 -22.18 -3.23 -19.07
N ALA A 78 -22.62 -2.73 -20.22
CA ALA A 78 -23.22 -3.58 -21.24
C ALA A 78 -22.25 -4.67 -21.76
N ALA A 79 -20.95 -4.37 -21.72
CA ALA A 79 -19.88 -5.26 -22.14
C ALA A 79 -19.27 -6.12 -21.00
N TRP A 80 -19.80 -6.07 -19.77
CA TRP A 80 -19.22 -6.76 -18.60
C TRP A 80 -19.02 -8.28 -18.81
N PRO A 81 -19.86 -9.01 -19.57
CA PRO A 81 -19.65 -10.44 -19.80
C PRO A 81 -18.38 -10.77 -20.59
N LEU A 82 -17.76 -9.78 -21.25
CA LEU A 82 -16.52 -9.98 -22.02
C LEU A 82 -15.32 -10.34 -21.15
N GLY A 83 -15.37 -10.06 -19.84
CA GLY A 83 -14.35 -10.52 -18.91
C GLY A 83 -14.24 -9.68 -17.64
N ARG A 84 -13.41 -10.17 -16.70
CA ARG A 84 -13.14 -9.51 -15.42
C ARG A 84 -12.68 -8.06 -15.62
N ALA A 85 -11.70 -7.82 -16.48
CA ALA A 85 -11.19 -6.48 -16.78
C ALA A 85 -12.30 -5.45 -17.07
N VAL A 86 -13.28 -5.82 -17.91
CA VAL A 86 -14.39 -4.95 -18.31
C VAL A 86 -15.36 -4.73 -17.15
N LEU A 87 -15.62 -5.77 -16.35
CA LEU A 87 -16.41 -5.67 -15.12
C LEU A 87 -15.78 -4.69 -14.12
N LEU A 88 -14.47 -4.79 -13.84
CA LEU A 88 -13.80 -3.85 -12.92
C LEU A 88 -13.83 -2.43 -13.47
N ALA A 89 -13.60 -2.24 -14.77
CA ALA A 89 -13.67 -0.94 -15.40
C ALA A 89 -15.08 -0.32 -15.24
N SER A 90 -16.14 -1.12 -15.39
CA SER A 90 -17.52 -0.71 -15.16
C SER A 90 -17.75 -0.27 -13.71
N MET A 91 -17.49 -1.15 -12.75
CA MET A 91 -17.70 -0.86 -11.32
C MET A 91 -16.86 0.34 -10.85
N SER A 92 -15.61 0.43 -11.30
CA SER A 92 -14.72 1.55 -11.01
C SER A 92 -15.21 2.87 -11.60
N ALA A 93 -15.73 2.86 -12.84
CA ALA A 93 -16.30 4.05 -13.47
C ALA A 93 -17.54 4.54 -12.70
N ALA A 94 -18.43 3.63 -12.29
CA ALA A 94 -19.60 3.99 -11.49
C ALA A 94 -19.21 4.72 -10.18
N ALA A 95 -18.20 4.21 -9.48
CA ALA A 95 -17.68 4.83 -8.25
C ALA A 95 -16.90 6.13 -8.52
N ALA A 96 -16.06 6.18 -9.56
CA ALA A 96 -15.30 7.37 -9.95
C ALA A 96 -16.23 8.56 -10.29
N GLY A 97 -17.41 8.29 -10.84
CA GLY A 97 -18.44 9.30 -11.05
C GLY A 97 -18.90 9.97 -9.74
N VAL A 98 -19.06 9.20 -8.66
CA VAL A 98 -19.34 9.73 -7.31
C VAL A 98 -18.18 10.61 -6.82
N LEU A 99 -16.95 10.11 -6.93
CA LEU A 99 -15.76 10.83 -6.44
C LEU A 99 -15.59 12.19 -7.13
N THR A 100 -15.85 12.26 -8.44
CA THR A 100 -15.79 13.51 -9.21
C THR A 100 -16.95 14.45 -8.94
N LEU A 101 -18.13 13.92 -8.58
CA LEU A 101 -19.29 14.74 -8.18
C LEU A 101 -19.07 15.43 -6.83
N LEU A 102 -18.24 14.83 -5.99
CA LEU A 102 -17.83 15.35 -4.67
C LEU A 102 -16.76 16.45 -4.74
N GLU A 103 -16.19 16.74 -5.92
CA GLU A 103 -15.25 17.85 -6.08
C GLU A 103 -15.97 19.19 -5.82
N PRO A 104 -15.56 19.96 -4.78
CA PRO A 104 -16.28 21.18 -4.42
C PRO A 104 -16.00 22.35 -5.36
N ASP A 105 -16.97 23.26 -5.43
CA ASP A 105 -16.96 24.48 -6.25
C ASP A 105 -16.03 25.60 -5.76
N GLY A 106 -15.22 25.39 -4.72
CA GLY A 106 -14.37 26.45 -4.20
C GLY A 106 -13.59 26.10 -2.93
N SER A 107 -13.20 27.15 -2.20
CA SER A 107 -12.29 27.11 -1.04
C SER A 107 -12.94 26.71 0.30
N SER A 108 -14.19 26.22 0.28
CA SER A 108 -14.91 25.90 1.51
C SER A 108 -14.21 24.79 2.30
N ARG A 109 -14.05 24.98 3.62
CA ARG A 109 -13.51 23.94 4.51
C ARG A 109 -14.56 22.87 4.81
N ARG A 110 -15.84 23.25 4.84
CA ARG A 110 -16.97 22.34 5.14
C ARG A 110 -17.16 21.29 4.04
N SER A 111 -16.72 21.56 2.82
CA SER A 111 -16.79 20.58 1.74
C SER A 111 -15.85 19.38 1.94
N ALA A 112 -14.72 19.57 2.64
CA ALA A 112 -13.78 18.48 2.91
C ALA A 112 -14.39 17.41 3.82
N ALA A 113 -15.06 17.82 4.90
CA ALA A 113 -15.74 16.89 5.81
C ALA A 113 -16.98 16.24 5.17
N THR A 114 -17.78 17.01 4.43
CA THR A 114 -19.03 16.51 3.84
C THR A 114 -18.82 15.59 2.64
N ALA A 115 -17.67 15.69 1.95
CA ALA A 115 -17.33 14.82 0.82
C ALA A 115 -17.18 13.34 1.21
N LEU A 116 -16.96 13.01 2.48
CA LEU A 116 -16.86 11.62 2.94
C LEU A 116 -18.22 10.98 3.22
N LEU A 117 -19.26 11.78 3.48
CA LEU A 117 -20.59 11.28 3.85
C LEU A 117 -21.17 10.33 2.78
N PRO A 118 -21.08 10.62 1.47
CA PRO A 118 -21.62 9.73 0.44
C PRO A 118 -20.84 8.41 0.30
N LEU A 119 -19.60 8.36 0.79
CA LEU A 119 -18.78 7.15 0.76
C LEU A 119 -18.88 6.33 2.03
N ALA A 120 -19.43 6.90 3.11
CA ALA A 120 -19.56 6.22 4.40
C ALA A 120 -20.29 4.86 4.30
N PRO A 121 -21.41 4.71 3.56
CA PRO A 121 -22.05 3.41 3.41
C PRO A 121 -21.16 2.36 2.74
N LEU A 122 -20.40 2.75 1.71
CA LEU A 122 -19.45 1.85 1.05
C LEU A 122 -18.34 1.41 2.01
N VAL A 123 -17.82 2.36 2.79
CA VAL A 123 -16.73 2.08 3.74
C VAL A 123 -17.20 1.21 4.90
N ILE A 124 -18.33 1.54 5.53
CA ILE A 124 -18.84 0.81 6.70
C ILE A 124 -19.26 -0.61 6.33
N MET A 125 -19.82 -0.82 5.14
CA MET A 125 -20.42 -2.12 4.76
C MET A 125 -19.48 -3.06 4.02
N LEU A 126 -18.47 -2.55 3.31
CA LEU A 126 -17.64 -3.38 2.42
C LEU A 126 -16.22 -3.60 2.92
N VAL A 127 -15.68 -2.71 3.75
CA VAL A 127 -14.26 -2.73 4.08
C VAL A 127 -13.98 -3.75 5.17
N PRO A 128 -13.11 -4.75 4.93
CA PRO A 128 -12.85 -5.81 5.89
C PRO A 128 -12.18 -5.26 7.16
N PHE A 129 -12.55 -5.82 8.30
CA PHE A 129 -11.90 -5.55 9.59
C PHE A 129 -10.69 -6.46 9.74
N THR A 130 -9.49 -5.91 9.51
CA THR A 130 -8.25 -6.69 9.40
C THR A 130 -7.02 -5.84 9.76
N GLY A 131 -5.82 -6.43 9.70
CA GLY A 131 -4.55 -5.76 9.95
C GLY A 131 -4.38 -5.31 11.40
N ASP A 132 -4.19 -4.01 11.63
CA ASP A 132 -3.98 -3.46 12.98
C ASP A 132 -5.31 -3.07 13.66
N GLU A 133 -6.43 -3.12 12.93
CA GLU A 133 -7.72 -2.64 13.45
C GLU A 133 -8.27 -3.46 14.64
N PRO A 134 -8.20 -4.81 14.64
CA PRO A 134 -8.57 -5.60 15.79
C PRO A 134 -7.78 -5.23 17.04
N TYR A 135 -6.49 -4.91 16.88
CA TYR A 135 -5.63 -4.50 17.99
C TYR A 135 -5.98 -3.12 18.52
N TYR A 136 -6.25 -2.15 17.65
CA TYR A 136 -6.70 -0.83 18.10
C TYR A 136 -8.07 -0.88 18.79
N ALA A 137 -8.95 -1.79 18.34
CA ALA A 137 -10.22 -2.05 19.02
C ALA A 137 -10.02 -2.73 20.38
N ALA A 138 -9.13 -3.73 20.47
CA ALA A 138 -8.82 -4.42 21.72
C ALA A 138 -8.20 -3.48 22.78
N VAL A 139 -7.21 -2.66 22.39
CA VAL A 139 -6.63 -1.65 23.30
C VAL A 139 -7.68 -0.62 23.73
N ALA A 140 -8.55 -0.19 22.82
CA ALA A 140 -9.64 0.72 23.18
C ALA A 140 -10.68 0.04 24.09
N GLY A 141 -10.92 -1.27 23.91
CA GLY A 141 -11.72 -2.11 24.78
C GLY A 141 -11.17 -2.16 26.19
N SER A 142 -9.89 -2.50 26.36
CA SER A 142 -9.30 -2.71 27.70
C SER A 142 -9.20 -1.39 28.48
N ILE A 143 -8.98 -0.26 27.79
CA ILE A 143 -9.07 1.08 28.41
C ILE A 143 -10.46 1.33 29.02
N VAL A 144 -11.54 0.87 28.37
CA VAL A 144 -12.92 1.10 28.82
C VAL A 144 -13.35 0.08 29.86
N GLN A 145 -13.01 -1.19 29.65
CA GLN A 145 -13.49 -2.31 30.47
C GLN A 145 -12.63 -2.49 31.73
N ASP A 146 -11.31 -2.48 31.56
CA ASP A 146 -10.34 -2.89 32.58
C ASP A 146 -9.54 -1.70 33.16
N GLY A 147 -9.53 -0.58 32.45
CA GLY A 147 -8.83 0.64 32.86
C GLY A 147 -7.31 0.55 32.71
N ASP A 148 -6.81 -0.37 31.87
CA ASP A 148 -5.40 -0.58 31.60
C ASP A 148 -5.06 -0.44 30.10
N LEU A 149 -3.86 -0.88 29.71
CA LEU A 149 -3.38 -0.89 28.31
C LEU A 149 -3.06 -2.32 27.84
N ASP A 150 -3.49 -3.33 28.61
CA ASP A 150 -3.24 -4.73 28.30
C ASP A 150 -4.34 -5.26 27.37
N ALA A 151 -4.01 -5.38 26.09
CA ALA A 151 -4.96 -5.87 25.10
C ALA A 151 -5.05 -7.40 25.06
N SER A 152 -4.26 -8.14 25.85
CA SER A 152 -4.12 -9.59 25.70
C SER A 152 -5.41 -10.37 26.01
N ASP A 153 -6.19 -9.91 26.97
CA ASP A 153 -7.47 -10.52 27.35
C ASP A 153 -8.59 -10.20 26.35
N ASP A 154 -8.61 -8.97 25.82
CA ASP A 154 -9.62 -8.47 24.89
C ASP A 154 -9.39 -8.84 23.43
N LEU A 155 -8.14 -9.04 23.02
CA LEU A 155 -7.78 -9.31 21.63
C LEU A 155 -8.48 -10.59 21.11
N ARG A 156 -8.72 -11.56 22.00
CA ARG A 156 -9.45 -12.81 21.69
C ARG A 156 -10.89 -12.57 21.21
N GLN A 157 -11.50 -11.46 21.59
CA GLN A 157 -12.88 -11.12 21.19
C GLN A 157 -12.93 -10.57 19.75
N TYR A 158 -11.84 -9.99 19.27
CA TYR A 158 -11.78 -9.28 17.99
C TYR A 158 -10.93 -9.99 16.92
N ASP A 159 -10.02 -10.87 17.35
CA ASP A 159 -9.17 -11.69 16.47
C ASP A 159 -9.06 -13.13 17.03
N PRO A 160 -9.84 -14.09 16.48
CA PRO A 160 -9.79 -15.47 16.93
C PRO A 160 -8.45 -16.17 16.64
N VAL A 161 -7.62 -15.62 15.73
CA VAL A 161 -6.31 -16.17 15.34
C VAL A 161 -5.17 -15.62 16.22
N ALA A 162 -5.44 -14.60 17.04
CA ALA A 162 -4.47 -14.04 17.99
C ALA A 162 -3.90 -15.06 18.99
N THR A 163 -4.54 -16.22 19.14
CA THR A 163 -4.08 -17.34 19.97
C THR A 163 -2.94 -18.15 19.36
N VAL A 164 -2.67 -18.02 18.05
CA VAL A 164 -1.80 -18.94 17.30
C VAL A 164 -0.48 -18.31 16.86
N SER A 165 -0.33 -16.97 16.90
CA SER A 165 0.92 -16.29 16.52
C SER A 165 1.90 -16.22 17.71
N PRO A 166 2.98 -17.03 17.74
CA PRO A 166 3.90 -17.11 18.87
C PRO A 166 4.92 -15.96 18.90
N GLU A 167 4.96 -15.12 17.84
CA GLU A 167 5.89 -13.99 17.74
C GLU A 167 5.40 -12.74 18.48
N ILE A 168 4.19 -12.76 19.02
CA ILE A 168 3.72 -11.67 19.86
C ILE A 168 4.39 -11.85 21.24
N ALA A 169 5.53 -11.19 21.41
CA ALA A 169 6.14 -10.90 22.70
C ALA A 169 5.25 -9.99 23.60
N ASP A 170 3.92 -10.12 23.51
CA ASP A 170 2.93 -9.60 24.46
C ASP A 170 2.68 -10.60 25.62
N ALA A 171 3.49 -11.66 25.75
CA ALA A 171 3.55 -12.49 26.95
C ALA A 171 4.00 -11.72 28.24
N GLN A 172 4.06 -10.38 28.21
CA GLN A 172 4.37 -9.50 29.34
C GLN A 172 3.33 -8.37 29.56
N GLY A 173 2.13 -8.45 28.98
CA GLY A 173 0.98 -7.61 29.36
C GLY A 173 1.05 -6.12 28.98
N LEU A 174 1.83 -5.72 27.97
CA LEU A 174 1.87 -4.35 27.47
C LEU A 174 1.88 -4.29 25.95
N SER A 175 0.74 -3.91 25.37
CA SER A 175 0.57 -3.71 23.93
C SER A 175 1.68 -2.83 23.32
N HIS A 176 2.15 -3.20 22.13
CA HIS A 176 3.08 -2.39 21.35
C HIS A 176 2.40 -1.18 20.66
N PHE A 177 1.07 -1.12 20.68
CA PHE A 177 0.29 0.00 20.16
C PHE A 177 0.24 1.16 21.16
N GLN A 178 0.42 2.39 20.66
CA GLN A 178 0.36 3.57 21.51
C GLN A 178 -1.10 3.97 21.80
N PRO A 179 -1.43 4.43 23.02
CA PRO A 179 -2.81 4.61 23.46
C PRO A 179 -3.53 5.82 22.84
N ALA A 180 -2.81 6.80 22.28
CA ALA A 180 -3.43 8.04 21.83
C ALA A 180 -4.46 7.85 20.71
N PHE A 181 -4.24 6.90 19.80
CA PHE A 181 -5.20 6.61 18.74
C PHE A 181 -6.41 5.79 19.21
N PRO A 182 -6.25 4.69 19.98
CA PRO A 182 -7.36 4.02 20.70
C PRO A 182 -8.25 5.00 21.47
N LEU A 183 -7.67 5.95 22.20
CA LEU A 183 -8.43 6.99 22.93
C LEU A 183 -9.22 7.92 22.00
N LEU A 184 -8.70 8.22 20.80
CA LEU A 184 -9.36 9.07 19.82
C LEU A 184 -10.60 8.39 19.21
N ILE A 185 -10.56 7.07 19.04
CA ILE A 185 -11.65 6.27 18.44
C ILE A 185 -12.55 5.60 19.48
N LEU A 186 -12.22 5.73 20.77
CA LEU A 186 -12.94 5.18 21.91
C LEU A 186 -14.47 5.37 21.85
N PRO A 187 -15.00 6.57 21.50
CA PRO A 187 -16.45 6.75 21.44
C PRO A 187 -17.14 5.83 20.42
N GLY A 188 -16.41 5.39 19.39
CA GLY A 188 -16.91 4.47 18.38
C GLY A 188 -17.00 3.03 18.87
N VAL A 189 -16.10 2.59 19.77
CA VAL A 189 -16.08 1.22 20.31
C VAL A 189 -17.37 0.92 21.08
N LEU A 190 -17.92 1.90 21.78
CA LEU A 190 -19.19 1.80 22.51
C LEU A 190 -20.40 1.46 21.60
N LEU A 191 -20.25 1.65 20.29
CA LEU A 191 -21.29 1.42 19.28
C LEU A 191 -20.96 0.21 18.38
N GLY A 192 -20.01 -0.63 18.80
CA GLY A 192 -19.54 -1.81 18.06
C GLY A 192 -18.74 -1.45 16.79
N LEU A 193 -18.55 -2.44 15.91
CA LEU A 193 -17.75 -2.29 14.70
C LEU A 193 -18.20 -1.14 13.77
N PRO A 194 -19.50 -0.92 13.51
CA PRO A 194 -19.95 0.24 12.72
C PRO A 194 -19.58 1.57 13.38
N GLY A 195 -19.71 1.66 14.71
CA GLY A 195 -19.31 2.84 15.49
C GLY A 195 -17.82 3.15 15.40
N PHE A 196 -17.00 2.11 15.51
CA PHE A 196 -15.55 2.19 15.37
C PHE A 196 -15.14 2.77 14.00
N ARG A 197 -15.79 2.30 12.93
CA ARG A 197 -15.61 2.82 11.56
C ARG A 197 -16.06 4.27 11.42
N ILE A 198 -17.21 4.62 12.03
CA ILE A 198 -17.72 5.99 12.03
C ILE A 198 -16.73 6.93 12.72
N ALA A 199 -16.16 6.54 13.87
CA ALA A 199 -15.13 7.32 14.56
C ALA A 199 -13.90 7.54 13.67
N ALA A 200 -13.41 6.49 12.98
CA ALA A 200 -12.30 6.62 12.03
C ALA A 200 -12.64 7.56 10.83
N LEU A 201 -13.87 7.50 10.32
CA LEU A 201 -14.35 8.41 9.28
C LEU A 201 -14.43 9.87 9.77
N ILE A 202 -14.83 10.09 11.02
CA ILE A 202 -14.82 11.42 11.64
C ILE A 202 -13.39 11.96 11.74
N VAL A 203 -12.44 11.14 12.19
CA VAL A 203 -11.01 11.50 12.21
C VAL A 203 -10.52 11.86 10.81
N THR A 204 -10.89 11.07 9.80
CA THR A 204 -10.58 11.34 8.40
C THR A 204 -11.16 12.70 7.95
N ALA A 205 -12.42 12.99 8.27
CA ALA A 205 -13.10 14.24 7.93
C ALA A 205 -12.48 15.47 8.62
N VAL A 206 -12.10 15.34 9.89
CA VAL A 206 -11.39 16.38 10.65
C VAL A 206 -10.03 16.64 10.03
N SER A 207 -9.25 15.59 9.74
CA SER A 207 -7.95 15.72 9.08
C SER A 207 -8.05 16.36 7.70
N ALA A 208 -9.04 15.99 6.88
CA ALA A 208 -9.32 16.62 5.59
C ALA A 208 -9.59 18.12 5.76
N SER A 209 -10.36 18.48 6.79
CA SER A 209 -10.67 19.87 7.12
C SER A 209 -9.44 20.65 7.60
N LEU A 210 -8.52 20.00 8.33
CA LEU A 210 -7.23 20.58 8.73
C LEU A 210 -6.30 20.78 7.52
N VAL A 211 -6.29 19.86 6.56
CA VAL A 211 -5.58 20.05 5.28
C VAL A 211 -6.17 21.24 4.52
N ALA A 212 -7.51 21.33 4.40
CA ALA A 212 -8.17 22.47 3.77
C ALA A 212 -7.87 23.81 4.50
N LEU A 213 -7.85 23.79 5.84
CA LEU A 213 -7.48 24.93 6.67
C LEU A 213 -6.03 25.36 6.40
N MET A 214 -5.09 24.41 6.37
CA MET A 214 -3.70 24.67 6.05
C MET A 214 -3.60 25.33 4.67
N LEU A 215 -4.19 24.71 3.65
CA LEU A 215 -4.16 25.20 2.27
C LEU A 215 -4.84 26.56 2.09
N SER A 216 -5.79 26.95 2.93
CA SER A 216 -6.43 28.27 2.87
C SER A 216 -5.47 29.47 2.99
N ARG A 217 -4.20 29.21 3.33
CA ARG A 217 -3.09 30.17 3.29
C ARG A 217 -2.61 30.52 1.90
N GLU A 218 -2.75 29.60 0.97
CA GLU A 218 -2.31 29.79 -0.39
C GLU A 218 -3.28 30.73 -1.14
N ARG A 219 -2.84 31.37 -2.22
CA ARG A 219 -3.68 32.29 -3.02
C ARG A 219 -4.28 31.63 -4.27
N THR A 220 -4.40 30.30 -4.28
CA THR A 220 -4.75 29.52 -5.48
C THR A 220 -6.26 29.31 -5.67
N GLY A 221 -7.10 29.59 -4.67
CA GLY A 221 -8.57 29.43 -4.74
C GLY A 221 -9.08 27.97 -4.73
N GLU A 222 -8.20 26.99 -4.95
CA GLU A 222 -8.53 25.57 -5.14
C GLU A 222 -8.29 24.70 -3.88
N HIS A 223 -8.19 25.32 -2.71
CA HIS A 223 -7.77 24.68 -1.44
C HIS A 223 -8.69 23.58 -0.95
N GLY A 224 -10.00 23.85 -0.96
CA GLY A 224 -11.01 22.89 -0.52
C GLY A 224 -11.04 21.67 -1.45
N ARG A 225 -10.84 21.90 -2.74
CA ARG A 225 -10.81 20.85 -3.75
C ARG A 225 -9.57 19.98 -3.67
N ALA A 226 -8.38 20.57 -3.51
CA ALA A 226 -7.15 19.81 -3.32
C ALA A 226 -7.19 18.95 -2.04
N ALA A 227 -7.75 19.48 -0.95
CA ALA A 227 -7.95 18.73 0.27
C ALA A 227 -8.90 17.54 0.07
N VAL A 228 -10.06 17.74 -0.57
CA VAL A 228 -11.01 16.67 -0.89
C VAL A 228 -10.35 15.60 -1.76
N LEU A 229 -9.72 16.01 -2.88
CA LEU A 229 -9.08 15.07 -3.80
C LEU A 229 -7.95 14.28 -3.12
N SER A 230 -7.18 14.88 -2.21
CA SER A 230 -6.14 14.13 -1.49
C SER A 230 -6.70 13.00 -0.63
N VAL A 231 -7.95 13.13 -0.14
CA VAL A 231 -8.60 12.07 0.63
C VAL A 231 -9.32 11.07 -0.27
N LEU A 232 -9.99 11.56 -1.32
CA LEU A 232 -10.79 10.74 -2.23
C LEU A 232 -9.97 9.96 -3.25
N LEU A 233 -8.74 10.41 -3.52
CA LEU A 233 -7.81 9.72 -4.39
C LEU A 233 -6.81 8.91 -3.57
N LEU A 234 -6.32 7.82 -4.14
CA LEU A 234 -5.20 7.07 -3.59
C LEU A 234 -3.96 7.97 -3.41
N PRO A 235 -3.15 7.83 -2.35
CA PRO A 235 -3.21 6.81 -1.31
C PRO A 235 -4.32 7.03 -0.26
N GLY A 236 -4.92 8.21 -0.17
CA GLY A 236 -5.94 8.56 0.83
C GLY A 236 -7.13 7.60 0.83
N ALA A 237 -7.64 7.28 -0.36
CA ALA A 237 -8.78 6.36 -0.51
C ALA A 237 -8.50 4.93 0.01
N ALA A 238 -7.24 4.47 0.00
CA ALA A 238 -6.89 3.14 0.49
C ALA A 238 -7.06 3.02 2.01
N VAL A 239 -6.91 4.13 2.73
CA VAL A 239 -6.96 4.18 4.20
C VAL A 239 -8.29 4.75 4.71
N ALA A 240 -9.13 5.29 3.83
CA ALA A 240 -10.35 6.01 4.21
C ALA A 240 -11.32 5.12 5.01
N GLY A 241 -11.58 5.55 6.25
CA GLY A 241 -12.40 4.87 7.25
C GLY A 241 -11.85 3.54 7.77
N LEU A 242 -10.58 3.27 7.52
CA LEU A 242 -9.83 2.33 8.33
C LEU A 242 -9.38 3.01 9.62
N ALA A 243 -9.53 2.32 10.74
CA ALA A 243 -9.10 2.77 12.05
C ALA A 243 -7.59 2.61 12.20
N TYR A 244 -6.88 3.49 11.52
CA TYR A 244 -5.45 3.64 11.62
C TYR A 244 -5.08 5.08 12.00
N PRO A 245 -3.98 5.30 12.74
CA PRO A 245 -3.55 6.63 13.18
C PRO A 245 -3.07 7.53 12.04
N ASP A 246 -2.96 6.98 10.83
CA ASP A 246 -2.33 7.60 9.67
C ASP A 246 -3.06 8.87 9.18
N PHE A 247 -4.41 8.91 9.20
CA PHE A 247 -5.14 10.15 8.91
C PHE A 247 -5.00 11.18 10.04
N ALA A 248 -4.97 10.76 11.31
CA ALA A 248 -4.73 11.66 12.43
C ALA A 248 -3.33 12.30 12.31
N ALA A 249 -2.32 11.51 11.90
CA ALA A 249 -0.98 12.01 11.62
C ALA A 249 -0.97 13.05 10.49
N ALA A 250 -1.66 12.79 9.37
CA ALA A 250 -1.81 13.76 8.28
C ALA A 250 -2.44 15.08 8.76
N GLY A 251 -3.48 15.00 9.60
CA GLY A 251 -4.15 16.17 10.20
C GLY A 251 -3.22 16.97 11.11
N LEU A 252 -2.45 16.30 11.97
CA LEU A 252 -1.47 16.94 12.86
C LEU A 252 -0.31 17.57 12.09
N VAL A 253 0.16 16.93 11.01
CA VAL A 253 1.18 17.53 10.12
C VAL A 253 0.63 18.79 9.46
N ALA A 254 -0.61 18.75 8.96
CA ALA A 254 -1.24 19.93 8.36
C ALA A 254 -1.44 21.07 9.37
N LEU A 255 -1.93 20.75 10.57
CA LEU A 255 -2.11 21.72 11.65
C LEU A 255 -0.77 22.31 12.10
N GLY A 256 0.24 21.46 12.31
CA GLY A 256 1.60 21.88 12.67
C GLY A 256 2.24 22.78 11.62
N ALA A 257 2.14 22.44 10.33
CA ALA A 257 2.63 23.30 9.25
C ALA A 257 1.90 24.65 9.21
N PHE A 258 0.58 24.65 9.39
CA PHE A 258 -0.22 25.87 9.49
C PHE A 258 0.19 26.75 10.68
N LEU A 259 0.42 26.17 11.85
CA LEU A 259 0.87 26.88 13.05
C LEU A 259 2.32 27.38 12.94
N SER A 260 3.20 26.58 12.33
CA SER A 260 4.58 26.97 11.98
C SER A 260 4.59 28.19 11.08
N SER A 261 3.72 28.24 10.06
CA SER A 261 3.58 29.41 9.18
C SER A 261 3.08 30.67 9.90
N ARG A 262 2.51 30.52 11.11
CA ARG A 262 2.11 31.62 12.01
C ARG A 262 3.19 32.00 13.03
N GLY A 263 4.35 31.34 13.01
CA GLY A 263 5.39 31.52 14.02
C GLY A 263 4.99 31.03 15.41
N ARG A 264 4.00 30.13 15.51
CA ARG A 264 3.47 29.62 16.79
C ARG A 264 4.23 28.37 17.23
N PHE A 265 5.41 28.56 17.80
CA PHE A 265 6.32 27.45 18.16
C PHE A 265 5.72 26.44 19.15
N VAL A 266 5.17 26.90 20.27
CA VAL A 266 4.65 25.99 21.32
C VAL A 266 3.53 25.07 20.80
N PRO A 267 2.50 25.56 20.09
CA PRO A 267 1.51 24.68 19.45
C PRO A 267 2.10 23.68 18.43
N VAL A 268 3.19 24.03 17.75
CA VAL A 268 3.89 23.09 16.84
C VAL A 268 4.54 21.96 17.63
N ILE A 269 5.15 22.27 18.78
CA ILE A 269 5.71 21.24 19.67
C ILE A 269 4.61 20.32 20.21
N LEU A 270 3.44 20.86 20.57
CA LEU A 270 2.30 20.02 20.96
C LEU A 270 1.86 19.08 19.82
N CYS A 271 1.83 19.56 18.57
CA CYS A 271 1.55 18.69 17.41
C CYS A 271 2.64 17.62 17.22
N ALA A 272 3.92 17.97 17.42
CA ALA A 272 5.03 17.04 17.31
C ALA A 272 4.99 15.94 18.40
N LEU A 273 4.65 16.32 19.64
CA LEU A 273 4.43 15.37 20.73
C LEU A 273 3.22 14.47 20.45
N ALA A 274 2.11 15.04 19.99
CA ALA A 274 0.92 14.27 19.61
C ALA A 274 1.22 13.25 18.49
N LEU A 275 2.05 13.61 17.49
CA LEU A 275 2.52 12.68 16.47
C LEU A 275 3.30 11.51 17.08
N ALA A 276 4.22 11.80 18.01
CA ALA A 276 5.01 10.78 18.70
C ALA A 276 4.17 9.85 19.60
N LEU A 277 3.02 10.36 20.10
CA LEU A 277 2.05 9.60 20.90
C LEU A 277 1.05 8.79 20.05
N LEU A 278 0.84 9.15 18.78
CA LEU A 278 0.00 8.37 17.85
C LEU A 278 0.71 7.10 17.37
N LYS A 279 1.94 7.25 16.88
CA LYS A 279 2.85 6.13 16.58
C LYS A 279 4.27 6.67 16.59
N LEU A 280 5.21 5.93 17.19
CA LEU A 280 6.61 6.39 17.29
C LEU A 280 7.23 6.72 15.92
N ARG A 281 6.88 5.99 14.85
CA ARG A 281 7.34 6.30 13.48
C ARG A 281 6.98 7.71 13.01
N PHE A 282 5.91 8.32 13.54
CA PHE A 282 5.51 9.70 13.22
C PHE A 282 6.28 10.74 14.04
N ALA A 283 7.02 10.35 15.08
CA ALA A 283 7.87 11.27 15.84
C ALA A 283 8.87 11.98 14.93
N ALA A 284 9.36 11.31 13.89
CA ALA A 284 10.22 11.88 12.86
C ALA A 284 9.54 13.03 12.08
N ALA A 285 8.27 12.84 11.71
CA ALA A 285 7.46 13.89 11.08
C ALA A 285 7.32 15.10 12.02
N GLY A 286 7.09 14.86 13.32
CA GLY A 286 7.04 15.88 14.36
C GLY A 286 8.36 16.62 14.53
N ALA A 287 9.49 15.91 14.54
CA ALA A 287 10.83 16.49 14.59
C ALA A 287 11.10 17.40 13.40
N GLY A 288 10.72 16.99 12.18
CA GLY A 288 10.82 17.84 10.99
C GLY A 288 10.01 19.13 11.08
N LEU A 289 8.80 19.11 11.67
CA LEU A 289 8.01 20.31 11.94
C LEU A 289 8.66 21.24 12.98
N ALA A 290 9.19 20.66 14.07
CA ALA A 290 9.88 21.39 15.10
C ALA A 290 11.15 22.07 14.55
N LEU A 291 11.96 21.34 13.77
CA LEU A 291 13.14 21.85 13.08
C LEU A 291 12.80 22.97 12.12
N ALA A 292 11.73 22.81 11.32
CA ALA A 292 11.26 23.87 10.43
C ALA A 292 10.90 25.13 11.21
N SER A 293 10.20 24.99 12.35
CA SER A 293 9.83 26.14 13.18
C SER A 293 11.05 26.79 13.85
N LEU A 294 11.97 26.01 14.41
CA LEU A 294 13.22 26.49 15.02
C LEU A 294 14.09 27.27 14.03
N SER A 295 14.12 26.82 12.77
CA SER A 295 14.91 27.44 11.71
C SER A 295 14.40 28.82 11.28
N MET A 296 13.15 29.15 11.64
CA MET A 296 12.53 30.47 11.44
C MET A 296 12.75 31.42 12.64
N MET A 297 13.34 30.94 13.75
CA MET A 297 13.59 31.72 14.95
C MET A 297 14.99 32.37 14.93
N SER A 298 15.17 33.43 15.73
CA SER A 298 16.48 34.04 15.98
C SER A 298 17.42 33.10 16.74
N SER A 299 18.74 33.23 16.53
CA SER A 299 19.76 32.32 17.06
C SER A 299 19.69 32.12 18.58
N ARG A 300 19.46 33.20 19.35
CA ARG A 300 19.33 33.13 20.81
C ARG A 300 18.11 32.33 21.26
N ARG A 301 16.94 32.59 20.66
CA ARG A 301 15.71 31.86 20.97
C ARG A 301 15.83 30.39 20.54
N ARG A 302 16.45 30.14 19.39
CA ARG A 302 16.71 28.79 18.88
C ARG A 302 17.55 27.98 19.87
N LEU A 303 18.67 28.53 20.35
CA LEU A 303 19.53 27.87 21.32
C LEU A 303 18.77 27.59 22.64
N ALA A 304 18.01 28.56 23.14
CA ALA A 304 17.21 28.39 24.35
C ALA A 304 16.18 27.26 24.22
N TRP A 305 15.47 27.18 23.09
CA TRP A 305 14.50 26.11 22.86
C TRP A 305 15.16 24.75 22.60
N MET A 306 16.33 24.70 21.96
CA MET A 306 17.10 23.46 21.83
C MET A 306 17.55 22.96 23.21
N ALA A 307 18.08 23.84 24.06
CA ALA A 307 18.47 23.51 25.42
C ALA A 307 17.26 23.03 26.24
N ALA A 308 16.14 23.76 26.19
CA ALA A 308 14.91 23.34 26.87
C ALA A 308 14.40 21.99 26.38
N GLY A 309 14.43 21.75 25.06
CA GLY A 309 14.03 20.47 24.47
C GLY A 309 14.93 19.31 24.93
N LEU A 310 16.25 19.52 24.99
CA LEU A 310 17.19 18.53 25.51
C LEU A 310 16.94 18.24 27.00
N VAL A 311 16.65 19.27 27.81
CA VAL A 311 16.32 19.10 29.23
C VAL A 311 15.03 18.31 29.41
N VAL A 312 13.97 18.62 28.64
CA VAL A 312 12.70 17.89 28.68
C VAL A 312 12.89 16.44 28.25
N LEU A 313 13.62 16.20 27.15
CA LEU A 313 13.91 14.85 26.68
C LEU A 313 14.71 14.06 27.74
N ALA A 314 15.76 14.65 28.30
CA ALA A 314 16.52 14.03 29.38
C ALA A 314 15.63 13.72 30.60
N GLY A 315 14.73 14.64 30.97
CA GLY A 315 13.75 14.43 32.04
C GLY A 315 12.78 13.28 31.76
N ILE A 316 12.25 13.15 30.54
CA ILE A 316 11.39 12.03 30.14
C ILE A 316 12.16 10.70 30.19
N LEU A 317 13.38 10.66 29.66
CA LEU A 317 14.23 9.46 29.67
C LEU A 317 14.63 9.05 31.10
N LEU A 318 14.88 10.03 31.97
CA LEU A 318 15.15 9.82 33.39
C LEU A 318 13.89 9.31 34.11
N ALA A 319 12.72 9.88 33.83
CA ALA A 319 11.45 9.45 34.41
C ALA A 319 11.07 8.04 33.97
N ASP A 320 11.22 7.69 32.69
CA ASP A 320 11.05 6.32 32.20
C ASP A 320 11.98 5.36 32.95
N ARG A 321 13.26 5.71 33.09
CA ARG A 321 14.22 4.88 33.83
C ARG A 321 13.88 4.76 35.32
N ALA A 322 13.47 5.85 35.98
CA ALA A 322 13.23 5.89 37.41
C ALA A 322 11.88 5.29 37.83
N VAL A 323 10.82 5.54 37.07
CA VAL A 323 9.44 5.16 37.40
C VAL A 323 9.06 3.84 36.73
N LEU A 324 9.44 3.67 35.47
CA LEU A 324 9.03 2.53 34.65
C LEU A 324 10.15 1.51 34.47
N GLY A 325 11.28 1.67 35.17
CA GLY A 325 12.45 0.80 35.03
C GLY A 325 13.06 0.81 33.62
N GLY A 326 12.77 1.83 32.82
CA GLY A 326 13.17 1.94 31.42
C GLY A 326 12.32 1.10 30.45
N ARG A 327 11.13 0.64 30.85
CA ARG A 327 10.25 -0.20 30.01
C ARG A 327 9.75 0.50 28.76
N LEU A 328 9.61 1.83 28.77
CA LEU A 328 8.95 2.58 27.69
C LEU A 328 9.93 2.93 26.55
N PHE A 329 11.10 3.52 26.88
CA PHE A 329 12.11 3.89 25.89
C PHE A 329 13.29 2.92 25.88
N TRP A 330 13.86 2.59 27.03
CA TRP A 330 15.13 1.85 27.09
C TRP A 330 15.00 0.38 26.69
N MET A 331 13.93 -0.31 27.07
CA MET A 331 13.70 -1.71 26.67
C MET A 331 13.37 -1.84 25.18
N ARG A 332 12.69 -0.85 24.60
CA ARG A 332 12.18 -0.93 23.23
C ARG A 332 13.08 -0.27 22.17
N TYR A 333 13.77 0.82 22.50
CA TYR A 333 14.46 1.67 21.52
C TYR A 333 15.82 2.20 21.95
N GLY A 334 16.05 2.31 23.27
CA GLY A 334 17.24 2.96 23.84
C GLY A 334 18.35 2.02 24.31
N ASN A 335 18.16 0.70 24.26
CA ASN A 335 19.23 -0.22 24.63
C ASN A 335 20.31 -0.28 23.53
N VAL A 336 21.55 -0.55 23.97
CA VAL A 336 22.73 -0.60 23.08
C VAL A 336 22.54 -1.64 21.97
N GLU A 337 21.83 -2.73 22.27
CA GLU A 337 21.50 -3.78 21.31
C GLU A 337 20.61 -3.26 20.18
N SER A 338 19.54 -2.51 20.47
CA SER A 338 18.63 -1.92 19.47
C SER A 338 19.36 -0.91 18.61
N LEU A 339 20.20 -0.06 19.20
CA LEU A 339 21.02 0.90 18.46
C LEU A 339 22.06 0.21 17.58
N ALA A 340 22.69 -0.86 18.08
CA ALA A 340 23.62 -1.68 17.31
C ALA A 340 22.90 -2.41 16.16
N VAL A 341 21.68 -2.92 16.38
CA VAL A 341 20.83 -3.52 15.35
C VAL A 341 20.51 -2.51 14.27
N VAL A 342 20.05 -1.30 14.63
CA VAL A 342 19.76 -0.24 13.65
C VAL A 342 21.02 0.13 12.86
N TRP A 343 22.15 0.35 13.53
CA TRP A 343 23.41 0.68 12.87
C TRP A 343 23.88 -0.41 11.90
N HIS A 344 23.96 -1.66 12.38
CA HIS A 344 24.39 -2.78 11.55
C HIS A 344 23.44 -3.09 10.41
N ARG A 345 22.12 -3.02 10.64
CA ARG A 345 21.10 -3.18 9.59
C ARG A 345 21.26 -2.09 8.53
N THR A 346 21.42 -0.83 8.93
CA THR A 346 21.58 0.30 8.01
C THR A 346 22.77 0.10 7.08
N VAL A 347 23.91 -0.35 7.63
CA VAL A 347 25.11 -0.63 6.83
C VAL A 347 24.91 -1.85 5.93
N ALA A 348 24.27 -2.92 6.43
CA ALA A 348 24.07 -4.16 5.69
C ALA A 348 23.03 -4.04 4.55
N THR A 349 22.06 -3.14 4.67
CA THR A 349 20.94 -2.95 3.72
C THR A 349 21.04 -1.61 2.97
N LEU A 350 22.25 -1.05 2.88
CA LEU A 350 22.48 0.23 2.19
C LEU A 350 21.96 0.23 0.73
N PRO A 351 22.13 -0.84 -0.08
CA PRO A 351 21.53 -0.88 -1.42
C PRO A 351 20.00 -0.74 -1.38
N ASP A 352 19.34 -1.44 -0.45
CA ASP A 352 17.87 -1.39 -0.29
C ASP A 352 17.41 0.01 0.13
N ILE A 353 18.13 0.64 1.05
CA ILE A 353 17.90 2.03 1.48
C ILE A 353 17.99 3.00 0.31
N VAL A 354 19.00 2.84 -0.55
CA VAL A 354 19.20 3.70 -1.73
C VAL A 354 18.08 3.48 -2.75
N MET A 355 17.60 2.25 -2.91
CA MET A 355 16.55 1.90 -3.87
C MET A 355 15.13 2.15 -3.35
N ALA A 356 14.92 2.25 -2.03
CA ALA A 356 13.60 2.39 -1.42
C ALA A 356 12.76 3.56 -1.98
N PRO A 357 13.30 4.77 -2.25
CA PRO A 357 12.52 5.84 -2.89
C PRO A 357 12.03 5.47 -4.29
N LEU A 358 12.79 4.67 -5.04
CA LEU A 358 12.38 4.19 -6.35
C LEU A 358 11.25 3.16 -6.21
N TRP A 359 11.38 2.22 -5.26
CA TRP A 359 10.34 1.23 -4.97
C TRP A 359 9.05 1.87 -4.49
N MET A 360 9.10 2.86 -3.60
CA MET A 360 7.93 3.64 -3.18
C MET A 360 7.15 4.28 -4.35
N LEU A 361 7.80 4.52 -5.49
CA LEU A 361 7.17 5.10 -6.68
C LEU A 361 6.70 4.04 -7.68
N LEU A 362 7.50 3.00 -7.90
CA LEU A 362 7.37 2.09 -9.04
C LEU A 362 6.87 0.67 -8.70
N ASP A 363 7.00 0.26 -7.44
CA ASP A 363 6.61 -1.08 -7.01
C ASP A 363 5.15 -1.39 -7.38
N GLN A 364 4.88 -2.59 -7.87
CA GLN A 364 3.55 -2.94 -8.34
C GLN A 364 2.56 -3.08 -7.20
N GLU A 365 3.03 -3.53 -6.04
CA GLU A 365 2.18 -3.82 -4.91
C GLU A 365 1.83 -2.54 -4.12
N THR A 366 2.81 -1.65 -3.94
CA THR A 366 2.71 -0.47 -3.07
C THR A 366 3.12 0.85 -3.71
N GLY A 367 3.62 0.82 -4.95
CA GLY A 367 4.13 1.99 -5.65
C GLY A 367 3.06 3.02 -5.98
N LEU A 368 3.43 4.27 -5.76
CA LEU A 368 2.52 5.41 -5.89
C LEU A 368 2.13 5.74 -7.33
N LEU A 369 3.04 5.66 -8.31
CA LEU A 369 2.80 6.25 -9.63
C LEU A 369 1.78 5.47 -10.45
N TRP A 370 1.81 4.13 -10.36
CA TRP A 370 0.86 3.27 -11.07
C TRP A 370 -0.58 3.46 -10.58
N ARG A 371 -0.77 3.57 -9.25
CA ARG A 371 -2.10 3.60 -8.62
C ARG A 371 -2.63 5.01 -8.32
N ALA A 372 -1.73 5.99 -8.13
CA ALA A 372 -2.05 7.38 -7.81
C ALA A 372 -1.39 8.36 -8.79
N PRO A 373 -1.71 8.30 -10.09
CA PRO A 373 -1.01 9.07 -11.12
C PRO A 373 -1.18 10.60 -10.96
N TRP A 374 -2.16 11.10 -10.21
CA TRP A 374 -2.27 12.51 -9.80
C TRP A 374 -1.09 13.03 -8.96
N LEU A 375 -0.26 12.15 -8.40
CA LEU A 375 0.94 12.57 -7.71
C LEU A 375 1.98 13.19 -8.65
N LEU A 376 1.93 12.86 -9.95
CA LEU A 376 2.76 13.53 -10.95
C LEU A 376 2.45 15.03 -11.04
N PRO A 377 1.20 15.48 -11.34
CA PRO A 377 0.88 16.89 -11.30
C PRO A 377 1.11 17.52 -9.92
N ALA A 378 0.88 16.81 -8.82
CA ALA A 378 1.19 17.30 -7.48
C ALA A 378 2.68 17.60 -7.28
N ALA A 379 3.59 16.74 -7.76
CA ALA A 379 5.03 16.96 -7.68
C ALA A 379 5.46 18.23 -8.46
N PHE A 380 4.90 18.45 -9.66
CA PHE A 380 5.14 19.67 -10.43
C PHE A 380 4.61 20.93 -9.72
N GLY A 381 3.42 20.85 -9.14
CA GLY A 381 2.88 21.95 -8.37
C GLY A 381 3.68 22.23 -7.09
N LEU A 382 4.23 21.19 -6.47
CA LEU A 382 5.10 21.32 -5.30
C LEU A 382 6.39 22.07 -5.63
N ALA A 383 7.05 21.74 -6.75
CA ALA A 383 8.27 22.43 -7.18
C ALA A 383 8.07 23.95 -7.30
N HIS A 384 6.87 24.38 -7.71
CA HIS A 384 6.50 25.79 -7.71
C HIS A 384 6.26 26.35 -6.29
N SER A 385 5.53 25.60 -5.46
CA SER A 385 5.22 25.98 -4.07
C SER A 385 6.45 26.13 -3.18
N LEU A 386 7.52 25.35 -3.41
CA LEU A 386 8.77 25.40 -2.64
C LEU A 386 9.38 26.80 -2.52
N ARG A 387 9.19 27.66 -3.53
CA ARG A 387 9.77 29.01 -3.57
C ARG A 387 8.84 30.10 -3.06
N ARG A 388 7.54 29.81 -2.93
CA ARG A 388 6.50 30.85 -2.76
C ARG A 388 5.60 30.65 -1.55
N SER A 389 5.53 29.42 -1.03
CA SER A 389 4.66 29.07 0.08
C SER A 389 5.43 29.05 1.41
N ALA A 390 4.87 29.70 2.43
CA ALA A 390 5.35 29.59 3.80
C ALA A 390 5.12 28.18 4.40
N LEU A 391 4.25 27.37 3.78
CA LEU A 391 3.95 25.99 4.20
C LEU A 391 4.96 24.98 3.64
N ALA A 392 5.66 25.31 2.56
CA ALA A 392 6.52 24.35 1.86
C ALA A 392 7.63 23.83 2.78
N ARG A 393 8.32 24.73 3.49
CA ARG A 393 9.42 24.36 4.39
C ARG A 393 9.02 23.38 5.50
N PRO A 394 7.99 23.64 6.34
CA PRO A 394 7.58 22.69 7.37
C PRO A 394 7.09 21.36 6.80
N LEU A 395 6.36 21.37 5.68
CA LEU A 395 5.87 20.14 5.07
C LEU A 395 7.01 19.29 4.48
N VAL A 396 7.97 19.90 3.80
CA VAL A 396 9.12 19.20 3.22
C VAL A 396 10.01 18.63 4.32
N LEU A 397 10.34 19.41 5.36
CA LEU A 397 11.18 18.93 6.45
C LEU A 397 10.49 17.82 7.26
N SER A 398 9.19 17.95 7.51
CA SER A 398 8.39 16.89 8.14
C SER A 398 8.38 15.61 7.30
N SER A 399 8.11 15.74 6.00
CA SER A 399 8.06 14.63 5.05
C SER A 399 9.41 13.95 4.88
N ALA A 400 10.49 14.72 4.74
CA ALA A 400 11.84 14.21 4.58
C ALA A 400 12.33 13.49 5.85
N ALA A 401 12.06 14.04 7.04
CA ALA A 401 12.41 13.39 8.29
C ALA A 401 11.64 12.08 8.48
N TYR A 402 10.34 12.08 8.16
CA TYR A 402 9.51 10.87 8.19
C TYR A 402 10.00 9.80 7.21
N LEU A 403 10.24 10.16 5.95
CA LEU A 403 10.75 9.24 4.93
C LEU A 403 12.14 8.71 5.28
N ALA A 404 13.03 9.55 5.83
CA ALA A 404 14.34 9.12 6.28
C ALA A 404 14.23 8.03 7.35
N VAL A 405 13.38 8.21 8.36
CA VAL A 405 13.17 7.18 9.38
C VAL A 405 12.47 5.96 8.81
N LEU A 406 11.49 6.13 7.93
CA LEU A 406 10.78 5.02 7.30
C LEU A 406 11.75 4.11 6.52
N VAL A 407 12.62 4.70 5.70
CA VAL A 407 13.59 3.97 4.88
C VAL A 407 14.77 3.45 5.70
N LEU A 408 15.31 4.22 6.64
CA LEU A 408 16.46 3.78 7.45
C LEU A 408 16.08 2.67 8.43
N TRP A 409 14.88 2.74 9.00
CA TRP A 409 14.46 1.82 10.04
C TRP A 409 13.81 0.55 9.48
N GLN A 410 13.13 0.67 8.34
CA GLN A 410 12.36 -0.41 7.70
C GLN A 410 12.50 -0.41 6.17
N PRO A 411 13.72 -0.53 5.59
CA PRO A 411 13.93 -0.37 4.14
C PRO A 411 13.15 -1.35 3.27
N LEU A 412 12.84 -2.53 3.79
CA LEU A 412 12.03 -3.55 3.12
C LEU A 412 10.67 -3.79 3.79
N ASP A 413 10.43 -3.27 5.01
CA ASP A 413 9.22 -3.52 5.82
C ASP A 413 8.37 -2.27 6.04
N TRP A 414 8.63 -1.20 5.27
CA TRP A 414 7.96 0.08 5.45
C TRP A 414 6.44 -0.01 5.16
N HIS A 415 6.02 -1.03 4.41
CA HIS A 415 4.63 -1.47 4.32
C HIS A 415 4.47 -2.81 5.06
N SER A 416 3.64 -2.81 6.11
CA SER A 416 3.37 -4.00 6.96
C SER A 416 2.35 -4.91 6.28
N CYS A 417 2.10 -6.11 6.80
CA CYS A 417 1.16 -7.03 6.17
C CYS A 417 0.19 -7.73 7.16
N PRO A 418 -1.07 -7.98 6.77
CA PRO A 418 -1.80 -7.30 5.69
C PRO A 418 -2.02 -5.83 6.04
N THR A 419 -1.59 -4.90 5.19
CA THR A 419 -1.91 -3.48 5.39
C THR A 419 -2.31 -2.77 4.12
N PRO A 420 -3.05 -1.66 4.24
CA PRO A 420 -3.37 -0.84 3.09
C PRO A 420 -2.10 -0.20 2.52
N TRP A 421 -1.83 -0.38 1.22
CA TRP A 421 -0.60 0.11 0.59
C TRP A 421 -0.42 1.64 0.64
N GLY A 422 -1.51 2.40 0.77
CA GLY A 422 -1.47 3.86 0.91
C GLY A 422 -1.01 4.36 2.29
N ARG A 423 -1.03 3.49 3.31
CA ARG A 423 -0.80 3.81 4.72
C ARG A 423 0.52 4.55 4.97
N PRO A 424 1.68 4.11 4.44
CA PRO A 424 2.96 4.78 4.69
C PRO A 424 3.01 6.20 4.14
N PHE A 425 2.18 6.54 3.15
CA PHE A 425 2.21 7.84 2.48
C PHE A 425 1.25 8.86 3.11
N MET A 426 0.43 8.46 4.08
CA MET A 426 -0.56 9.35 4.69
C MET A 426 0.04 10.56 5.40
N PRO A 427 1.16 10.47 6.16
CA PRO A 427 1.80 11.66 6.73
C PRO A 427 2.30 12.66 5.68
N LEU A 428 2.52 12.21 4.43
CA LEU A 428 2.93 13.03 3.29
C LEU A 428 1.75 13.70 2.59
N LEU A 429 0.51 13.28 2.89
CA LEU A 429 -0.68 13.77 2.23
C LEU A 429 -0.81 15.30 2.22
N PRO A 430 -0.50 16.04 3.31
CA PRO A 430 -0.55 17.51 3.29
C PRO A 430 0.45 18.13 2.29
N LEU A 431 1.61 17.52 2.09
CA LEU A 431 2.60 17.95 1.09
C LEU A 431 2.07 17.75 -0.34
N PHE A 432 1.49 16.56 -0.60
CA PHE A 432 0.90 16.27 -1.90
C PHE A 432 -0.30 17.17 -2.20
N ALA A 433 -1.14 17.45 -1.19
CA ALA A 433 -2.27 18.36 -1.31
C ALA A 433 -1.83 19.81 -1.63
N LEU A 434 -0.71 20.28 -1.05
CA LEU A 434 -0.13 21.59 -1.39
C LEU A 434 0.32 21.64 -2.86
N GLY A 435 1.00 20.60 -3.33
CA GLY A 435 1.38 20.50 -4.74
C GLY A 435 0.17 20.48 -5.66
N MET A 436 -0.84 19.70 -5.29
CA MET A 436 -2.07 19.58 -6.07
C MET A 436 -2.87 20.87 -6.15
N ALA A 437 -2.99 21.62 -5.05
CA ALA A 437 -3.67 22.93 -5.05
C ALA A 437 -3.07 23.89 -6.06
N HIS A 438 -1.74 23.84 -6.26
CA HIS A 438 -1.08 24.65 -7.26
C HIS A 438 -1.31 24.14 -8.69
N ALA A 439 -1.20 22.82 -8.90
CA ALA A 439 -1.45 22.20 -10.22
C ALA A 439 -2.89 22.49 -10.72
N LEU A 440 -3.87 22.38 -9.82
CA LEU A 440 -5.28 22.68 -10.11
C LEU A 440 -5.49 24.14 -10.53
N SER A 441 -4.83 25.09 -9.86
CA SER A 441 -4.94 26.51 -10.20
C SER A 441 -4.37 26.87 -11.57
N SER A 442 -3.50 26.02 -12.11
CA SER A 442 -2.99 26.13 -13.48
C SER A 442 -3.94 25.52 -14.52
N GLY A 443 -5.06 24.91 -14.10
CA GLY A 443 -5.99 24.20 -14.98
C GLY A 443 -5.47 22.88 -15.54
N ARG A 444 -4.40 22.33 -14.96
CA ARG A 444 -3.69 21.13 -15.47
C ARG A 444 -3.95 19.91 -14.60
N GLY A 445 -3.71 18.71 -15.15
CA GLY A 445 -3.78 17.44 -14.41
C GLY A 445 -5.18 16.84 -14.35
N GLY A 446 -6.12 17.30 -15.18
CA GLY A 446 -7.49 16.79 -15.21
C GLY A 446 -7.58 15.31 -15.57
N GLY A 447 -6.78 14.85 -16.54
CA GLY A 447 -6.77 13.44 -16.94
C GLY A 447 -6.10 12.55 -15.88
N PHE A 448 -5.07 13.05 -15.20
CA PHE A 448 -4.41 12.35 -14.09
C PHE A 448 -5.36 12.13 -12.91
N ILE A 449 -6.17 13.14 -12.57
CA ILE A 449 -7.24 13.02 -11.56
C ILE A 449 -8.25 11.95 -11.99
N ALA A 450 -8.69 11.96 -13.24
CA ALA A 450 -9.67 11.00 -13.74
C ALA A 450 -9.17 9.55 -13.65
N LEU A 451 -7.92 9.28 -14.06
CA LEU A 451 -7.30 7.96 -13.91
C LEU A 451 -7.18 7.55 -12.44
N SER A 452 -6.79 8.49 -11.58
CA SER A 452 -6.69 8.23 -10.15
C SER A 452 -8.07 7.95 -9.52
N ALA A 453 -9.12 8.61 -10.02
CA ALA A 453 -10.49 8.40 -9.56
C ALA A 453 -11.00 7.01 -9.95
N LEU A 454 -10.61 6.47 -11.11
CA LEU A 454 -10.90 5.07 -11.48
C LEU A 454 -10.21 4.09 -10.53
N ALA A 455 -8.90 4.26 -10.30
CA ALA A 455 -8.16 3.39 -9.37
C ALA A 455 -8.71 3.48 -7.94
N SER A 456 -9.09 4.67 -7.48
CA SER A 456 -9.72 4.85 -6.17
C SER A 456 -11.12 4.26 -6.12
N GLY A 457 -11.89 4.40 -7.20
CA GLY A 457 -13.20 3.81 -7.38
C GLY A 457 -13.16 2.29 -7.27
N ALA A 458 -12.17 1.64 -7.90
CA ALA A 458 -11.89 0.21 -7.77
C ALA A 458 -11.74 -0.21 -6.29
N CYS A 459 -10.93 0.53 -5.53
CA CYS A 459 -10.74 0.28 -4.09
C CYS A 459 -12.02 0.51 -3.25
N PHE A 460 -12.95 1.37 -3.68
CA PHE A 460 -14.22 1.55 -2.96
C PHE A 460 -15.23 0.42 -3.22
N VAL A 461 -15.28 -0.11 -4.45
CA VAL A 461 -16.20 -1.20 -4.82
C VAL A 461 -15.65 -2.58 -4.50
N MET A 462 -14.33 -2.73 -4.44
CA MET A 462 -13.61 -3.95 -4.08
C MET A 462 -12.51 -3.62 -3.06
N PRO A 463 -12.85 -3.53 -1.76
CA PRO A 463 -11.89 -3.12 -0.73
C PRO A 463 -10.68 -4.02 -0.55
N ASP A 464 -10.75 -5.30 -0.94
CA ASP A 464 -9.60 -6.21 -0.88
C ASP A 464 -8.43 -5.73 -1.74
N LEU A 465 -8.71 -4.96 -2.80
CA LEU A 465 -7.69 -4.34 -3.66
C LEU A 465 -6.87 -3.25 -2.94
N ARG A 466 -7.25 -2.85 -1.72
CA ARG A 466 -6.53 -1.86 -0.90
C ARG A 466 -5.34 -2.46 -0.18
N PHE A 467 -5.32 -3.77 0.03
CA PHE A 467 -4.34 -4.42 0.89
C PHE A 467 -3.17 -4.96 0.08
N ASN A 468 -1.96 -4.77 0.60
CA ASN A 468 -0.77 -5.47 0.16
C ASN A 468 -0.59 -6.73 1.02
N TYR A 469 -0.08 -7.79 0.40
CA TYR A 469 0.14 -9.13 0.93
C TYR A 469 1.63 -9.50 1.04
N LEU A 470 2.53 -8.60 0.65
CA LEU A 470 3.98 -8.79 0.63
C LEU A 470 4.38 -10.07 -0.13
N ASP A 471 3.71 -10.35 -1.24
CA ASP A 471 4.02 -11.47 -2.16
C ASP A 471 4.58 -10.96 -3.50
N GLY A 472 4.72 -9.65 -3.66
CA GLY A 472 5.26 -9.04 -4.86
C GLY A 472 4.26 -9.04 -6.00
N THR A 473 2.99 -9.39 -5.76
CA THR A 473 1.90 -9.37 -6.73
C THR A 473 1.02 -8.13 -6.57
N ASP A 474 0.39 -7.70 -7.66
CA ASP A 474 -0.63 -6.64 -7.63
C ASP A 474 -2.02 -7.27 -7.76
N ARG A 475 -2.86 -7.12 -6.73
CA ARG A 475 -4.22 -7.70 -6.69
C ARG A 475 -5.13 -7.19 -7.80
N ILE A 476 -4.91 -5.97 -8.32
CA ILE A 476 -5.67 -5.45 -9.46
C ILE A 476 -5.26 -6.23 -10.72
N LEU A 477 -3.96 -6.41 -10.96
CA LEU A 477 -3.43 -7.19 -12.07
C LEU A 477 -3.84 -8.65 -12.00
N GLU A 478 -3.71 -9.31 -10.84
CA GLU A 478 -4.14 -10.69 -10.64
C GLU A 478 -5.63 -10.87 -10.97
N TRP A 479 -6.46 -9.96 -10.46
CA TRP A 479 -7.89 -10.03 -10.67
C TRP A 479 -8.26 -9.83 -12.15
N VAL A 480 -7.58 -8.90 -12.83
CA VAL A 480 -7.76 -8.60 -14.25
C VAL A 480 -7.25 -9.74 -15.15
N ALA A 481 -6.08 -10.31 -14.86
CA ALA A 481 -5.42 -11.32 -15.67
C ALA A 481 -6.01 -12.73 -15.47
N GLY A 482 -6.60 -13.01 -14.30
CA GLY A 482 -7.24 -14.30 -13.99
C GLY A 482 -6.27 -15.49 -14.07
N ALA A 483 -6.79 -16.71 -14.29
CA ALA A 483 -5.99 -17.95 -14.31
C ALA A 483 -4.97 -18.04 -15.46
N ARG A 484 -5.06 -17.15 -16.47
CA ARG A 484 -4.07 -17.04 -17.56
C ARG A 484 -2.93 -16.05 -17.24
N GLY A 485 -2.96 -15.44 -16.06
CA GLY A 485 -2.03 -14.38 -15.64
C GLY A 485 -0.69 -14.83 -15.08
N ALA A 486 -0.31 -16.11 -15.23
CA ALA A 486 1.04 -16.56 -14.86
C ALA A 486 2.08 -15.73 -15.62
N GLY A 487 2.80 -14.84 -14.93
CA GLY A 487 3.74 -13.89 -15.51
C GLY A 487 3.26 -12.44 -15.66
N ALA A 488 1.99 -12.11 -15.37
CA ALA A 488 1.52 -10.72 -15.40
C ALA A 488 2.25 -9.85 -14.35
N GLY A 489 2.66 -10.44 -13.23
CA GLY A 489 3.51 -9.80 -12.23
C GLY A 489 4.93 -9.45 -12.71
N ALA A 490 5.39 -10.01 -13.85
CA ALA A 490 6.67 -9.64 -14.46
C ALA A 490 6.57 -8.36 -15.32
N LEU A 491 5.35 -7.86 -15.59
CA LEU A 491 5.15 -6.65 -16.40
C LEU A 491 5.44 -5.37 -15.63
N LEU A 492 5.35 -5.40 -14.30
CA LEU A 492 5.58 -4.25 -13.44
C LEU A 492 6.77 -4.50 -12.50
N PRO A 493 7.45 -3.44 -12.05
CA PRO A 493 8.54 -3.57 -11.10
C PRO A 493 8.03 -4.11 -9.75
N SER A 494 8.77 -5.00 -9.12
CA SER A 494 8.49 -5.47 -7.77
C SER A 494 9.75 -5.34 -6.92
N MET A 495 9.61 -4.81 -5.71
CA MET A 495 10.72 -4.77 -4.76
C MET A 495 11.02 -6.16 -4.18
N LEU A 496 10.04 -7.07 -4.19
CA LEU A 496 10.21 -8.46 -3.74
C LEU A 496 10.82 -9.33 -4.84
N ARG A 497 10.43 -9.06 -6.10
CA ARG A 497 10.93 -9.78 -7.29
C ARG A 497 11.60 -8.77 -8.25
N PRO A 498 12.79 -8.25 -7.91
CA PRO A 498 13.39 -7.16 -8.66
C PRO A 498 13.85 -7.61 -10.05
N ASP A 499 13.21 -7.06 -11.09
CA ASP A 499 13.68 -7.12 -12.47
C ASP A 499 14.27 -5.76 -12.86
N ALA A 500 15.59 -5.72 -13.09
CA ALA A 500 16.30 -4.50 -13.43
C ALA A 500 15.84 -3.87 -14.76
N VAL A 501 15.44 -4.68 -15.75
CA VAL A 501 14.98 -4.22 -17.07
C VAL A 501 13.59 -3.63 -16.94
N ALA A 502 12.67 -4.33 -16.27
CA ALA A 502 11.32 -3.82 -16.02
C ALA A 502 11.39 -2.52 -15.19
N THR A 503 12.19 -2.51 -14.13
CA THR A 503 12.38 -1.34 -13.27
C THR A 503 12.94 -0.15 -14.04
N ALA A 504 14.01 -0.35 -14.83
CA ALA A 504 14.62 0.72 -15.62
C ALA A 504 13.66 1.26 -16.69
N GLY A 505 12.94 0.40 -17.41
CA GLY A 505 12.02 0.86 -18.45
C GLY A 505 10.78 1.55 -17.89
N TRP A 506 10.25 1.12 -16.73
CA TRP A 506 9.19 1.86 -16.03
C TRP A 506 9.66 3.19 -15.45
N ALA A 507 10.88 3.24 -14.89
CA ALA A 507 11.50 4.50 -14.46
C ALA A 507 11.63 5.47 -15.64
N ALA A 508 12.07 4.98 -16.80
CA ALA A 508 12.16 5.77 -18.03
C ALA A 508 10.78 6.23 -18.51
N ALA A 509 9.77 5.36 -18.53
CA ALA A 509 8.41 5.70 -18.91
C ALA A 509 7.83 6.82 -18.04
N TRP A 510 7.97 6.73 -16.72
CA TRP A 510 7.52 7.78 -15.81
C TRP A 510 8.34 9.05 -15.92
N ALA A 511 9.64 8.97 -16.15
CA ALA A 511 10.48 10.14 -16.41
C ALA A 511 10.05 10.88 -17.70
N VAL A 512 9.77 10.14 -18.78
CA VAL A 512 9.24 10.72 -20.04
C VAL A 512 7.86 11.34 -19.80
N SER A 513 6.97 10.64 -19.08
CA SER A 513 5.66 11.18 -18.70
C SER A 513 5.79 12.50 -17.94
N ALA A 514 6.72 12.56 -16.98
CA ALA A 514 7.02 13.78 -16.23
C ALA A 514 7.51 14.91 -17.13
N VAL A 515 8.48 14.66 -18.02
CA VAL A 515 9.00 15.67 -18.96
C VAL A 515 7.89 16.19 -19.89
N LEU A 516 7.05 15.32 -20.42
CA LEU A 516 5.91 15.70 -21.28
C LEU A 516 4.89 16.53 -20.52
N TYR A 517 4.59 16.16 -19.27
CA TYR A 517 3.75 16.97 -18.40
C TYR A 517 4.40 18.34 -18.14
N GLY A 518 5.68 18.42 -17.80
CA GLY A 518 6.40 19.68 -17.63
C GLY A 518 6.28 20.61 -18.85
N ARG A 519 6.28 20.04 -20.06
CA ARG A 519 6.16 20.76 -21.34
C ARG A 519 4.73 21.12 -21.78
N GLY A 520 3.72 20.94 -20.93
CA GLY A 520 2.34 21.27 -21.31
C GLY A 520 1.61 20.16 -22.08
N ARG A 521 2.25 19.03 -22.36
CA ARG A 521 1.70 17.94 -23.21
C ARG A 521 1.01 16.87 -22.35
N GLU A 522 -0.07 17.25 -21.66
CA GLU A 522 -0.78 16.36 -20.73
C GLU A 522 -1.30 15.08 -21.40
N GLY A 523 -1.94 15.18 -22.58
CA GLY A 523 -2.44 14.01 -23.30
C GLY A 523 -1.35 13.01 -23.67
N ALA A 524 -0.19 13.51 -24.15
CA ALA A 524 0.95 12.65 -24.45
C ALA A 524 1.55 12.03 -23.19
N SER A 525 1.62 12.78 -22.09
CA SER A 525 2.10 12.32 -20.79
C SER A 525 1.25 11.17 -20.23
N LEU A 526 -0.08 11.25 -20.37
CA LEU A 526 -1.03 10.20 -19.96
C LEU A 526 -0.93 8.93 -20.81
N ALA A 527 -0.51 9.05 -22.08
CA ALA A 527 -0.36 7.91 -22.97
C ALA A 527 0.90 7.08 -22.70
N VAL A 528 1.90 7.63 -22.00
CA VAL A 528 3.18 6.92 -21.81
C VAL A 528 3.05 5.64 -20.97
N PRO A 529 2.45 5.64 -19.75
CA PRO A 529 2.30 4.41 -18.97
C PRO A 529 1.56 3.27 -19.69
N PRO A 530 0.40 3.49 -20.35
CA PRO A 530 -0.26 2.40 -21.07
C PRO A 530 0.52 1.95 -22.31
N LEU A 531 1.22 2.85 -23.01
CA LEU A 531 2.11 2.46 -24.11
C LEU A 531 3.28 1.61 -23.63
N ALA A 532 3.87 1.95 -22.48
CA ALA A 532 4.92 1.15 -21.85
C ALA A 532 4.37 -0.24 -21.47
N LEU A 533 3.19 -0.32 -20.87
CA LEU A 533 2.54 -1.60 -20.56
C LEU A 533 2.33 -2.45 -21.81
N VAL A 534 1.82 -1.88 -22.91
CA VAL A 534 1.63 -2.60 -24.18
C VAL A 534 2.97 -3.06 -24.75
N LEU A 535 3.99 -2.21 -24.70
CA LEU A 535 5.34 -2.56 -25.16
C LEU A 535 5.90 -3.73 -24.35
N PHE A 536 5.87 -3.65 -23.02
CA PHE A 536 6.34 -4.74 -22.16
C PHE A 536 5.54 -6.02 -22.38
N ALA A 537 4.22 -5.94 -22.49
CA ALA A 537 3.37 -7.09 -22.80
C ALA A 537 3.70 -7.72 -24.17
N SER A 538 4.07 -6.90 -25.17
CA SER A 538 4.47 -7.39 -26.51
C SER A 538 5.86 -8.02 -26.55
N LEU A 539 6.72 -7.68 -25.58
CA LEU A 539 8.06 -8.25 -25.44
C LEU A 539 8.06 -9.55 -24.63
N GLN A 540 6.97 -9.88 -23.95
CA GLN A 540 6.86 -11.14 -23.23
C GLN A 540 6.75 -12.32 -24.21
N PRO A 541 7.55 -13.38 -24.04
CA PRO A 541 7.43 -14.58 -24.87
C PRO A 541 6.07 -15.25 -24.67
N ALA A 542 5.53 -15.85 -25.74
CA ALA A 542 4.22 -16.52 -25.72
C ALA A 542 4.16 -17.73 -24.76
N VAL A 543 5.31 -18.31 -24.45
CA VAL A 543 5.48 -19.30 -23.38
C VAL A 543 6.48 -18.73 -22.39
N PRO A 544 6.13 -18.62 -21.09
CA PRO A 544 7.06 -18.14 -20.08
C PRO A 544 8.32 -19.00 -20.10
N THR A 545 9.49 -18.37 -20.02
CA THR A 545 10.78 -19.06 -19.83
C THR A 545 11.18 -19.07 -18.36
N ALA A 546 10.35 -18.52 -17.48
CA ALA A 546 10.53 -18.55 -16.04
C ALA A 546 9.17 -18.52 -15.36
N TRP A 547 9.07 -19.25 -14.24
CA TRP A 547 7.92 -19.29 -13.35
C TRP A 547 8.42 -19.14 -11.93
N GLU A 548 7.75 -18.33 -11.14
CA GLU A 548 7.75 -18.53 -9.69
C GLU A 548 6.89 -19.77 -9.42
N ALA A 549 7.38 -20.69 -8.60
CA ALA A 549 6.81 -22.02 -8.48
C ALA A 549 5.40 -21.99 -7.87
N GLU A 550 5.12 -21.02 -6.99
CA GLU A 550 3.81 -20.75 -6.42
C GLU A 550 2.79 -20.22 -7.45
N ASP A 551 3.28 -19.48 -8.46
CA ASP A 551 2.48 -18.80 -9.48
C ASP A 551 2.07 -19.75 -10.61
N LEU A 552 2.56 -21.00 -10.57
CA LEU A 552 2.14 -22.03 -11.50
C LEU A 552 0.62 -22.21 -11.46
N PRO A 553 -0.06 -22.32 -12.61
CA PRO A 553 -1.50 -22.57 -12.62
C PRO A 553 -1.80 -23.91 -11.91
N PRO A 554 -3.01 -24.12 -11.38
CA PRO A 554 -3.39 -25.39 -10.75
C PRO A 554 -3.15 -26.61 -11.66
N SER A 555 -3.25 -26.45 -12.98
CA SER A 555 -2.93 -27.50 -13.96
C SER A 555 -1.45 -27.88 -14.05
N GLY A 556 -0.56 -27.00 -13.57
CA GLY A 556 0.89 -27.22 -13.51
C GLY A 556 1.37 -27.80 -12.18
N ARG A 557 0.46 -28.11 -11.26
CA ARG A 557 0.76 -28.59 -9.91
C ARG A 557 -0.08 -29.82 -9.59
N VAL A 558 0.55 -30.91 -9.18
CA VAL A 558 -0.11 -32.16 -8.74
C VAL A 558 0.35 -32.42 -7.32
N GLY A 559 -0.57 -32.50 -6.35
CA GLY A 559 -0.26 -32.78 -4.94
C GLY A 559 0.48 -31.67 -4.17
N CYS A 560 1.22 -30.80 -4.87
CA CYS A 560 2.03 -29.76 -4.26
C CYS A 560 1.22 -28.76 -3.42
N SER A 561 1.79 -28.36 -2.27
CA SER A 561 1.22 -27.33 -1.39
C SER A 561 2.02 -26.03 -1.45
N ILE A 562 1.36 -24.90 -1.19
CA ILE A 562 2.06 -23.62 -1.02
C ILE A 562 2.64 -23.59 0.40
N TYR A 563 3.89 -23.14 0.52
CA TYR A 563 4.55 -22.91 1.80
C TYR A 563 4.89 -21.42 1.99
N PRO A 564 4.63 -20.85 3.18
CA PRO A 564 3.84 -21.46 4.26
C PRO A 564 2.39 -21.71 3.84
N ALA A 565 1.77 -22.76 4.39
CA ALA A 565 0.38 -23.11 4.07
C ALA A 565 -0.62 -22.08 4.62
N SER A 566 -0.21 -21.34 5.66
CA SER A 566 -1.01 -20.26 6.22
C SER A 566 -1.14 -19.12 5.21
N PRO A 567 -2.36 -18.63 4.95
CA PRO A 567 -2.56 -17.43 4.16
C PRO A 567 -2.12 -16.16 4.91
N ASP A 568 -1.77 -16.25 6.21
CA ASP A 568 -1.34 -15.11 7.01
C ASP A 568 0.01 -14.56 6.49
N PRO A 569 0.04 -13.32 5.98
CA PRO A 569 1.30 -12.67 5.62
C PRO A 569 2.31 -12.48 6.73
N ARG A 570 1.89 -12.53 8.00
CA ARG A 570 2.78 -12.35 9.15
C ARG A 570 3.69 -13.54 9.36
N GLU A 571 3.17 -14.75 9.16
CA GLU A 571 3.98 -15.98 9.14
C GLU A 571 5.04 -15.98 8.03
N ARG A 572 4.89 -15.11 7.01
CA ARG A 572 5.86 -14.90 5.92
C ARG A 572 6.94 -13.86 6.23
N MET A 573 6.72 -12.96 7.21
CA MET A 573 7.70 -11.90 7.54
C MET A 573 8.84 -12.39 8.45
N ALA A 574 8.68 -13.52 9.12
CA ALA A 574 9.67 -14.12 10.02
C ALA A 574 10.87 -14.75 9.27
N PHE A 575 10.79 -14.91 7.95
CA PHE A 575 11.85 -15.51 7.15
C PHE A 575 12.97 -14.50 6.88
N GLU A 576 14.16 -14.76 7.41
CA GLU A 576 15.37 -14.01 7.07
C GLU A 576 15.81 -14.31 5.62
N GLY A 577 15.19 -13.59 4.68
CA GLY A 577 15.63 -13.46 3.29
C GLY A 577 14.92 -14.33 2.27
N SER A 578 13.68 -14.74 2.54
CA SER A 578 12.73 -15.13 1.49
C SER A 578 11.33 -14.82 1.98
N ARG A 579 10.75 -13.78 1.37
CA ARG A 579 9.34 -13.41 1.58
C ARG A 579 8.45 -14.04 0.51
N GLU A 580 9.06 -14.89 -0.32
CA GLU A 580 8.40 -15.58 -1.42
C GLU A 580 7.57 -16.75 -0.88
N LEU A 581 6.48 -17.02 -1.58
CA LEU A 581 5.74 -18.25 -1.41
C LEU A 581 6.55 -19.33 -2.12
N MET A 582 6.73 -20.49 -1.50
CA MET A 582 7.39 -21.62 -2.16
C MET A 582 6.37 -22.68 -2.50
N LEU A 583 6.64 -23.45 -3.54
CA LEU A 583 5.89 -24.66 -3.80
C LEU A 583 6.57 -25.85 -3.12
N ARG A 584 5.90 -26.42 -2.13
CA ARG A 584 6.36 -27.59 -1.38
C ARG A 584 5.99 -28.88 -2.11
N LEU A 585 7.01 -29.71 -2.32
CA LEU A 585 6.92 -31.10 -2.74
C LEU A 585 7.34 -31.95 -1.53
N SER A 586 6.35 -32.57 -0.89
CA SER A 586 6.49 -33.34 0.34
C SER A 586 6.00 -34.78 0.21
N GLU A 587 5.22 -35.11 -0.82
CA GLU A 587 4.70 -36.45 -1.03
C GLU A 587 5.26 -37.08 -2.32
N PRO A 588 5.35 -38.43 -2.42
CA PRO A 588 5.81 -39.10 -3.63
C PRO A 588 4.93 -38.83 -4.86
N GLY A 589 3.67 -38.43 -4.64
CA GLY A 589 2.73 -38.05 -5.70
C GLY A 589 2.86 -36.60 -6.14
N ASP A 590 3.69 -35.80 -5.48
CA ASP A 590 3.83 -34.38 -5.79
C ASP A 590 4.64 -34.19 -7.06
N ALA A 591 4.11 -33.39 -7.98
CA ALA A 591 4.77 -33.08 -9.23
C ALA A 591 4.44 -31.69 -9.75
N VAL A 592 5.45 -31.05 -10.34
CA VAL A 592 5.30 -29.84 -11.14
C VAL A 592 5.33 -30.21 -12.61
N LEU A 593 4.34 -29.72 -13.35
CA LEU A 593 4.16 -29.97 -14.78
C LEU A 593 4.36 -28.68 -15.56
N LEU A 594 5.35 -28.66 -16.44
CA LEU A 594 5.66 -27.52 -17.30
C LEU A 594 5.53 -27.92 -18.78
N PRO A 595 4.95 -27.06 -19.63
CA PRO A 595 4.96 -27.32 -21.07
C PRO A 595 6.41 -27.31 -21.58
N ALA A 596 6.78 -28.25 -22.47
CA ALA A 596 8.06 -28.15 -23.15
C ALA A 596 8.15 -26.84 -23.95
N PRO A 597 9.33 -26.19 -23.99
CA PRO A 597 9.50 -24.92 -24.70
C PRO A 597 9.18 -25.08 -26.21
N PRO A 598 8.33 -24.22 -26.82
CA PRO A 598 7.83 -24.43 -28.18
C PRO A 598 8.88 -24.10 -29.26
N GLY A 599 9.49 -25.13 -29.87
CA GLY A 599 10.30 -25.00 -31.09
C GLY A 599 11.76 -25.46 -30.97
N GLY A 600 12.06 -26.61 -31.57
CA GLY A 600 13.16 -26.80 -32.53
C GLY A 600 14.58 -27.15 -32.08
N GLY A 601 14.90 -27.20 -30.79
CA GLY A 601 16.18 -27.75 -30.29
C GLY A 601 16.00 -29.15 -29.70
N PRO A 602 16.99 -30.05 -29.79
CA PRO A 602 16.90 -31.36 -29.14
C PRO A 602 16.94 -31.24 -27.61
N GLU A 603 17.51 -30.16 -27.05
CA GLU A 603 17.76 -29.97 -25.63
C GLU A 603 17.36 -28.58 -25.13
N PHE A 604 17.05 -28.46 -23.84
CA PHE A 604 16.83 -27.21 -23.11
C PHE A 604 17.42 -27.30 -21.69
N GLU A 605 17.80 -26.16 -21.12
CA GLU A 605 18.31 -26.03 -19.76
C GLU A 605 17.15 -25.69 -18.81
N LEU A 606 16.89 -26.56 -17.84
CA LEU A 606 15.99 -26.33 -16.72
C LEU A 606 16.82 -25.91 -15.50
N ARG A 607 16.67 -24.67 -15.07
CA ARG A 607 17.30 -24.13 -13.87
C ARG A 607 16.26 -24.00 -12.75
N LEU A 608 16.47 -24.71 -11.66
CA LEU A 608 15.59 -24.78 -10.50
C LEU A 608 16.25 -24.09 -9.31
N HIS A 609 15.60 -23.08 -8.75
CA HIS A 609 15.99 -22.46 -7.49
C HIS A 609 15.11 -23.07 -6.40
N LEU A 610 15.74 -23.71 -5.41
CA LEU A 610 15.02 -24.50 -4.43
C LEU A 610 15.74 -24.60 -3.08
N ARG A 611 15.02 -25.11 -2.08
CA ARG A 611 15.53 -25.45 -0.75
C ARG A 611 15.10 -26.86 -0.37
N ALA A 612 15.93 -27.57 0.38
CA ALA A 612 15.69 -28.96 0.75
C ALA A 612 15.92 -29.13 2.24
N LEU A 613 14.83 -29.35 2.97
CA LEU A 613 14.84 -29.50 4.42
C LEU A 613 14.82 -30.98 4.78
N THR A 614 15.88 -31.45 5.43
CA THR A 614 16.08 -32.84 5.84
C THR A 614 16.88 -32.93 7.14
N HIS A 615 16.54 -33.87 8.01
CA HIS A 615 17.29 -34.19 9.23
C HIS A 615 18.39 -35.24 9.04
N GLY A 616 19.10 -35.24 7.91
CA GLY A 616 20.39 -35.93 7.78
C GLY A 616 20.71 -36.55 6.42
N GLU A 617 19.70 -36.94 5.64
CA GLU A 617 19.89 -37.56 4.33
C GLU A 617 19.51 -36.60 3.19
N PRO A 618 20.34 -36.45 2.14
CA PRO A 618 20.02 -35.58 1.02
C PRO A 618 18.73 -36.02 0.32
N LEU A 619 17.86 -35.06 -0.03
CA LEU A 619 16.60 -35.37 -0.71
C LEU A 619 16.82 -35.52 -2.21
N GLY A 620 16.23 -36.56 -2.82
CA GLY A 620 16.26 -36.74 -4.27
C GLY A 620 15.20 -35.91 -4.98
N LEU A 621 15.60 -35.17 -6.02
CA LEU A 621 14.70 -34.54 -6.99
C LEU A 621 14.94 -35.13 -8.37
N SER A 622 13.88 -35.40 -9.12
CA SER A 622 13.95 -35.86 -10.49
C SER A 622 13.23 -34.89 -11.42
N ALA A 623 13.81 -34.67 -12.60
CA ALA A 623 13.17 -33.94 -13.69
C ALA A 623 13.15 -34.84 -14.93
N ARG A 624 11.98 -34.98 -15.57
CA ARG A 624 11.79 -35.84 -16.75
C ARG A 624 11.03 -35.09 -17.84
N CYS A 625 11.48 -35.18 -19.08
CA CYS A 625 10.74 -34.74 -20.27
C CYS A 625 10.88 -35.84 -21.34
N GLY A 626 9.75 -36.47 -21.73
CA GLY A 626 9.77 -37.64 -22.60
C GLY A 626 10.65 -38.77 -22.04
N GLU A 627 11.61 -39.22 -22.83
CA GLU A 627 12.61 -40.24 -22.46
C GLU A 627 13.81 -39.67 -21.68
N SER A 628 14.01 -38.34 -21.70
CA SER A 628 15.09 -37.67 -21.00
C SER A 628 14.76 -37.53 -19.52
N ALA A 629 15.64 -38.00 -18.64
CA ALA A 629 15.48 -37.86 -17.20
C ALA A 629 16.80 -37.49 -16.52
N ALA A 630 16.73 -36.60 -15.54
CA ALA A 630 17.83 -36.23 -14.67
C ALA A 630 17.41 -36.46 -13.22
N ARG A 631 18.35 -36.95 -12.40
CA ARG A 631 18.18 -37.14 -10.96
C ARG A 631 19.23 -36.32 -10.22
N MET A 632 18.80 -35.62 -9.18
CA MET A 632 19.57 -34.64 -8.42
C MET A 632 19.47 -35.01 -6.94
N LEU A 633 20.58 -34.93 -6.22
CA LEU A 633 20.60 -35.06 -4.76
C LEU A 633 20.77 -33.66 -4.17
N LEU A 634 19.84 -33.29 -3.28
CA LEU A 634 19.74 -31.95 -2.73
C LEU A 634 20.18 -31.97 -1.27
N SER A 635 21.10 -31.08 -0.93
CA SER A 635 21.48 -30.78 0.44
C SER A 635 21.59 -29.27 0.57
N THR A 636 20.69 -28.66 1.36
CA THR A 636 20.73 -27.23 1.60
C THR A 636 21.21 -26.94 3.01
N GLY A 637 22.27 -26.12 3.09
CA GLY A 637 22.82 -25.69 4.38
C GLY A 637 21.99 -24.57 4.98
N MET A 638 22.08 -24.42 6.31
CA MET A 638 21.50 -23.27 7.00
C MET A 638 22.15 -21.97 6.52
N ARG A 639 21.34 -20.92 6.34
CA ARG A 639 21.83 -19.55 6.20
C ARG A 639 22.53 -19.17 7.50
N GLU A 640 23.77 -18.72 7.37
CA GLU A 640 24.47 -18.17 8.52
C GLU A 640 23.72 -16.92 8.99
N PRO A 641 23.49 -16.78 10.31
CA PRO A 641 22.97 -15.53 10.81
C PRO A 641 23.90 -14.38 10.40
N PRO A 642 23.32 -13.23 10.01
CA PRO A 642 24.10 -12.01 9.86
C PRO A 642 25.02 -11.83 11.06
N ARG A 643 26.25 -11.36 10.82
CA ARG A 643 27.27 -11.23 11.89
C ARG A 643 26.75 -10.46 13.11
N TRP A 644 25.83 -9.51 12.91
CA TRP A 644 25.20 -8.76 13.98
C TRP A 644 24.24 -9.60 14.84
N VAL A 645 23.46 -10.51 14.26
CA VAL A 645 22.60 -11.45 15.02
C VAL A 645 23.45 -12.34 15.91
N ARG A 646 24.57 -12.85 15.39
CA ARG A 646 25.56 -13.63 16.15
C ARG A 646 26.18 -12.83 17.30
N ALA A 647 26.49 -11.55 17.06
CA ALA A 647 27.06 -10.66 18.06
C ALA A 647 26.08 -10.28 19.17
N VAL A 648 24.80 -10.05 18.84
CA VAL A 648 23.75 -9.68 19.81
C VAL A 648 23.30 -10.89 20.64
N ARG A 649 23.13 -12.06 20.02
CA ARG A 649 22.63 -13.27 20.70
C ARG A 649 23.71 -14.08 21.45
N ARG A 650 24.92 -13.53 21.65
CA ARG A 650 26.03 -14.15 22.41
C ARG A 650 26.30 -15.63 22.09
N GLY A 651 26.09 -16.05 20.84
CA GLY A 651 26.31 -17.44 20.40
C GLY A 651 25.13 -18.40 20.54
N GLU A 652 24.01 -18.01 21.19
CA GLU A 652 22.76 -18.79 21.17
C GLU A 652 22.06 -18.58 19.82
N THR A 653 22.47 -19.37 18.82
CA THR A 653 22.01 -19.24 17.43
C THR A 653 21.55 -20.56 16.84
N GLY A 654 20.95 -21.42 17.68
CA GLY A 654 20.14 -22.53 17.16
C GLY A 654 18.96 -21.94 16.39
N ARG A 655 19.10 -21.82 15.07
CA ARG A 655 17.96 -21.54 14.18
C ARG A 655 17.20 -22.83 14.00
N ASN A 656 15.88 -22.76 14.11
CA ASN A 656 15.07 -23.88 13.65
C ASN A 656 15.34 -24.07 12.15
N PRO A 657 15.61 -25.31 11.72
CA PRO A 657 15.79 -25.62 10.32
C PRO A 657 14.42 -25.54 9.65
N GLU A 658 14.05 -24.31 9.29
CA GLU A 658 12.85 -23.97 8.55
C GLU A 658 13.24 -23.58 7.13
N PRO A 659 12.38 -23.80 6.12
CA PRO A 659 12.70 -23.53 4.73
C PRO A 659 13.24 -22.12 4.47
N GLY A 660 12.69 -21.08 5.11
CA GLY A 660 13.19 -19.71 4.95
C GLY A 660 14.57 -19.43 5.56
N ASN A 661 15.06 -20.33 6.43
CA ASN A 661 16.39 -20.25 7.03
C ASN A 661 17.43 -21.09 6.26
N LEU A 662 17.06 -21.74 5.15
CA LEU A 662 17.96 -22.53 4.30
C LEU A 662 18.55 -21.67 3.18
N ARG A 663 19.76 -22.02 2.73
CA ARG A 663 20.38 -21.39 1.56
C ARG A 663 19.70 -21.87 0.29
N ASP A 664 19.50 -20.97 -0.66
CA ASP A 664 19.02 -21.33 -1.99
C ASP A 664 20.05 -22.24 -2.68
N THR A 665 19.55 -23.29 -3.29
CA THR A 665 20.32 -24.18 -4.14
C THR A 665 19.78 -24.07 -5.55
N THR A 666 20.64 -23.60 -6.45
CA THR A 666 20.34 -23.56 -7.88
C THR A 666 20.83 -24.84 -8.51
N VAL A 667 19.92 -25.61 -9.09
CA VAL A 667 20.23 -26.82 -9.85
C VAL A 667 19.96 -26.56 -11.32
N VAL A 668 20.88 -27.00 -12.17
CA VAL A 668 20.77 -26.84 -13.62
C VAL A 668 20.80 -28.23 -14.24
N VAL A 669 19.77 -28.57 -15.01
CA VAL A 669 19.69 -29.84 -15.74
C VAL A 669 19.37 -29.60 -17.20
N THR A 670 20.05 -30.31 -18.07
CA THR A 670 19.77 -30.32 -19.50
C THR A 670 18.86 -31.50 -19.81
N LEU A 671 17.74 -31.24 -20.46
CA LEU A 671 16.75 -32.26 -20.84
C LEU A 671 16.47 -32.18 -22.33
N ALA A 672 16.25 -33.33 -22.95
CA ALA A 672 15.73 -33.38 -24.31
C ALA A 672 14.20 -33.35 -24.33
N ALA A 673 13.60 -32.58 -25.26
CA ALA A 673 12.15 -32.49 -25.42
C ALA A 673 11.72 -32.60 -26.88
N ARG A 674 10.66 -33.38 -27.14
CA ARG A 674 9.92 -33.34 -28.40
C ARG A 674 8.76 -32.33 -28.31
N PRO A 675 8.31 -31.77 -29.45
CA PRO A 675 7.16 -30.89 -29.46
C PRO A 675 5.93 -31.54 -28.82
N GLY A 676 5.31 -30.87 -27.85
CA GLY A 676 4.11 -31.35 -27.15
C GLY A 676 4.37 -32.21 -25.92
N GLU A 677 5.63 -32.51 -25.58
CA GLU A 677 5.97 -33.19 -24.32
C GLU A 677 5.82 -32.24 -23.11
N VAL A 678 5.68 -32.83 -21.92
CA VAL A 678 5.54 -32.12 -20.64
C VAL A 678 6.74 -32.46 -19.78
N THR A 679 7.40 -31.44 -19.26
CA THR A 679 8.47 -31.58 -18.26
C THR A 679 7.82 -31.78 -16.90
N CYS A 680 8.18 -32.88 -16.23
CA CYS A 680 7.70 -33.25 -14.91
C CYS A 680 8.85 -33.17 -13.91
N ILE A 681 8.68 -32.42 -12.82
CA ILE A 681 9.62 -32.31 -11.70
C ILE A 681 8.96 -32.91 -10.47
N PHE A 682 9.59 -33.91 -9.84
CA PHE A 682 9.00 -34.69 -8.74
C PHE A 682 10.08 -35.22 -7.79
N PRO A 683 9.75 -35.54 -6.51
CA PRO A 683 10.70 -36.17 -5.60
C PRO A 683 11.13 -37.55 -6.11
N SER A 684 12.43 -37.85 -6.09
CA SER A 684 12.95 -39.15 -6.57
C SER A 684 12.64 -40.31 -5.64
N GLU A 685 12.37 -40.02 -4.37
CA GLU A 685 12.18 -40.98 -3.29
C GLU A 685 11.05 -40.53 -2.37
N PRO A 686 10.44 -41.46 -1.60
CA PRO A 686 9.45 -41.08 -0.62
C PRO A 686 10.07 -40.15 0.42
N LEU A 687 9.51 -38.96 0.54
CA LEU A 687 9.96 -37.99 1.53
C LEU A 687 9.41 -38.37 2.91
N PRO A 688 10.19 -38.19 3.99
CA PRO A 688 9.74 -38.48 5.34
C PRO A 688 8.52 -37.61 5.72
N ALA A 689 7.52 -38.25 6.33
CA ALA A 689 6.24 -37.64 6.72
C ALA A 689 6.36 -36.79 8.00
N ARG A 690 7.22 -35.75 7.98
CA ARG A 690 7.30 -34.73 9.03
C ARG A 690 6.81 -33.38 8.52
N ASP A 691 6.23 -32.58 9.41
CA ASP A 691 5.46 -31.38 9.06
C ASP A 691 6.22 -30.35 8.20
N LEU A 692 7.56 -30.30 8.25
CA LEU A 692 8.38 -29.36 7.47
C LEU A 692 9.42 -30.02 6.55
N GLU A 693 9.60 -31.34 6.57
CA GLU A 693 10.54 -31.98 5.64
C GLU A 693 10.00 -31.94 4.20
N GLY A 694 10.89 -31.72 3.23
CA GLY A 694 10.52 -31.66 1.82
C GLY A 694 11.41 -30.76 0.96
N ILE A 695 11.03 -30.70 -0.31
CA ILE A 695 11.67 -29.86 -1.33
C ILE A 695 10.77 -28.65 -1.56
N TYR A 696 11.35 -27.46 -1.46
CA TYR A 696 10.66 -26.19 -1.62
C TYR A 696 11.19 -25.55 -2.89
N LEU A 697 10.40 -25.59 -3.95
CA LEU A 697 10.69 -24.89 -5.19
C LEU A 697 10.32 -23.41 -5.03
N ASP A 698 11.25 -22.55 -5.40
CA ASP A 698 11.10 -21.10 -5.39
C ASP A 698 10.86 -20.62 -6.82
N ARG A 699 11.84 -20.84 -7.70
CA ARG A 699 11.79 -20.40 -9.09
C ARG A 699 12.23 -21.47 -10.07
N ILE A 700 11.58 -21.51 -11.23
CA ILE A 700 11.87 -22.45 -12.31
C ILE A 700 12.14 -21.65 -13.59
N GLU A 701 13.33 -21.76 -14.16
CA GLU A 701 13.72 -21.16 -15.43
C GLU A 701 13.93 -22.23 -16.49
N VAL A 702 13.44 -22.00 -17.70
CA VAL A 702 13.68 -22.81 -18.89
C VAL A 702 14.41 -21.96 -19.92
N ARG A 703 15.68 -22.28 -20.15
CA ARG A 703 16.55 -21.63 -21.12
C ARG A 703 16.80 -22.56 -22.30
N ARG A 704 17.08 -21.98 -23.45
CA ARG A 704 17.51 -22.69 -24.66
C ARG A 704 19.00 -22.58 -24.83
#